data_AF-A0A9P5BR91-F1
#
_entry.id   AF-A0A9P5BR91-F1
#
_cell.length_a   1.000
_cell.length_b   1.000
_cell.length_c   1.000
_cell.angle_alpha   90.00
_cell.angle_beta   90.00
_cell.angle_gamma   90.00
#
_symmetry.space_group_name_H-M   'P 1'
#
loop_
_entity.id
_entity.type
_entity.pdbx_description
1 polymer ?
#
loop_
_entity_poly.entity_id
_entity_poly.type
_entity_poly.pdbx_seq_one_letter_code
_entity_poly.pdbx_strand_id
1 'polypeptide(L)'
;MSYPVVPVSACADANIPIPSLYGAEILSLTAVPVLNYTQTASQDYNYNHPTIKAEGVDFCNITITYTHPGQDDSLGVETWLPLSTWNGRIQSVGGGGWIAGRFFLSYQAMTGAVAEGYVASSIDAGLRDKSGQVAYTPDDWAMVSEGNVNLYNLQNFGSVALHDQSIIVKAVTENFYGQKHEYAYWSGCSQGGRQGMMLAQRYPDAYDGIAASAPAIYWNEFFSASIWAQTLMNSRGEFPEGCEFDYITAAAIAFCDPVDGLVDGLVSDESACKFDPMTLVGQQFNCSGKTSVISKTAAVVAASTWAGPRTPEGDFLWYGPNLDARLSGDASGGAQTSDLGYAQTACINGTCEGAPAGFGDKWIPLFVQKNSSASWKDLTPENLPGFFKESIRGFNSIIGTADADLSGFRASGGKLMTYHGTADGLIPLKQTTHYYKEVLKLDPKAQDFYRVFEVPGRKSEASRAVEETGTEVSSSPATQSTQAAARSGSIGSHASPHGSASFESQQLTFAFSPPAGSRPGEAPAQRFTGHGSHGDGNAPIGFMLNRGPPAEPPPRSSFASSPGYLDSIRDGLASESGGWNPGEVQPQLQISYLLGDSPSTQGGSAPRERTESLISDVEVRPQPTDPEHCGFTGRQAYLFRTYIMRIAPSIDACHDARPFTLDVPRLALSTPILLNGIFALASRFDTQADDNAEKTDLESTYYHNRCIELLIEAFSQPPETWDSTLLTAVVIMRLYEEYDNETDSHYHHLRGTRNLLNHDAIARFVTQGGLAEAASWVHLRQALYVFLVRRTPIEICLENFERSSTFRMNDDTAHANRIVYLFAKVLKLFFPDDGTGFLASSTAAWEELQGEVEAWYRDKPVSFRPLFYDRPDLARGKPFPVLWMSACPATVGLGYYYASKAIFRFQDYNSSNSMVGFEGTKKRFDSEREITFYLCILMGLALSNEAVNAYYLPAHMLSLCGHLIRHPLEREHTIKYLAQVRNIVQWKTGALVKTLKEQWAELDSF
;
A
#
# COMPACT_ATOMS: atom_id res chain seq x y z
N MET A 1 12.77 -5.74 40.18
CA MET A 1 12.93 -7.08 40.79
C MET A 1 14.41 -7.45 40.69
N SER A 2 14.88 -8.59 41.23
CA SER A 2 16.21 -9.12 40.92
C SER A 2 16.06 -10.21 39.86
N TYR A 3 16.62 -10.00 38.67
CA TYR A 3 16.63 -11.00 37.60
C TYR A 3 17.64 -12.11 37.93
N PRO A 4 17.48 -13.34 37.40
CA PRO A 4 18.30 -14.48 37.77
C PRO A 4 19.76 -14.35 37.28
N VAL A 5 20.71 -14.73 38.14
CA VAL A 5 22.10 -14.98 37.75
C VAL A 5 22.20 -16.42 37.26
N VAL A 6 22.60 -16.60 36.00
CA VAL A 6 22.67 -17.88 35.30
C VAL A 6 24.11 -18.40 35.34
N PRO A 7 24.36 -19.67 35.75
CA PRO A 7 25.71 -20.23 35.75
C PRO A 7 26.19 -20.47 34.31
N VAL A 8 27.49 -20.28 34.06
CA VAL A 8 28.13 -20.49 32.74
C VAL A 8 27.78 -21.84 32.11
N SER A 9 27.61 -22.89 32.93
CA SER A 9 27.23 -24.23 32.49
C SER A 9 25.84 -24.35 31.84
N ALA A 10 24.96 -23.36 32.01
CA ALA A 10 23.67 -23.33 31.29
C ALA A 10 23.84 -22.92 29.81
N CYS A 11 24.94 -22.24 29.47
CA CYS A 11 25.27 -21.90 28.09
C CYS A 11 25.92 -23.10 27.38
N ALA A 12 25.08 -24.04 26.96
CA ALA A 12 25.46 -25.20 26.15
C ALA A 12 24.23 -25.73 25.40
N ASP A 13 24.41 -26.22 24.17
CA ASP A 13 23.33 -26.63 23.26
C ASP A 13 22.30 -27.57 23.92
N ALA A 14 22.78 -28.56 24.68
CA ALA A 14 21.95 -29.56 25.35
C ALA A 14 21.10 -29.02 26.51
N ASN A 15 21.35 -27.80 26.97
CA ASN A 15 20.64 -27.15 28.08
C ASN A 15 19.62 -26.10 27.63
N ILE A 16 19.55 -25.79 26.32
CA ILE A 16 18.70 -24.74 25.77
C ILE A 16 17.60 -25.38 24.90
N PRO A 17 16.32 -25.34 25.34
CA PRO A 17 15.21 -25.83 24.53
C PRO A 17 15.11 -25.08 23.19
N ILE A 18 15.07 -25.85 22.10
CA ILE A 18 14.91 -25.35 20.73
C ILE A 18 13.53 -24.66 20.62
N PRO A 19 13.46 -23.38 20.19
CA PRO A 19 12.18 -22.68 20.01
C PRO A 19 11.45 -23.18 18.76
N SER A 20 10.12 -23.17 18.79
CA SER A 20 9.28 -23.43 17.62
C SER A 20 9.01 -22.12 16.85
N LEU A 21 9.24 -22.12 15.54
CA LEU A 21 8.83 -21.06 14.63
C LEU A 21 7.81 -21.66 13.63
N TYR A 22 6.66 -21.01 13.44
CA TYR A 22 5.62 -21.52 12.55
C TYR A 22 5.98 -21.24 11.08
N GLY A 23 5.90 -22.25 10.22
CA GLY A 23 6.28 -22.15 8.81
C GLY A 23 7.78 -22.31 8.52
N ALA A 24 8.59 -22.60 9.53
CA ALA A 24 10.04 -22.78 9.41
C ALA A 24 10.54 -24.08 10.05
N GLU A 25 11.71 -24.55 9.63
CA GLU A 25 12.44 -25.68 10.22
C GLU A 25 13.75 -25.18 10.86
N ILE A 26 13.95 -25.48 12.15
CA ILE A 26 15.21 -25.17 12.84
C ILE A 26 16.27 -26.20 12.45
N LEU A 27 17.32 -25.73 11.75
CA LEU A 27 18.41 -26.55 11.26
C LEU A 27 19.50 -26.78 12.32
N SER A 28 19.79 -25.78 13.16
CA SER A 28 20.76 -25.90 14.24
C SER A 28 20.56 -24.87 15.35
N LEU A 29 21.06 -25.21 16.54
CA LEU A 29 21.28 -24.30 17.66
C LEU A 29 22.74 -24.47 18.11
N THR A 30 23.41 -23.37 18.45
CA THR A 30 24.78 -23.39 18.98
C THR A 30 24.93 -22.31 20.04
N ALA A 31 25.36 -22.70 21.24
CA ALA A 31 25.48 -21.86 22.42
C ALA A 31 26.92 -21.85 22.96
N VAL A 32 27.55 -20.68 22.96
CA VAL A 32 28.95 -20.48 23.35
C VAL A 32 29.04 -19.43 24.46
N PRO A 33 29.60 -19.76 25.64
CA PRO A 33 29.80 -18.78 26.70
C PRO A 33 30.96 -17.84 26.32
N VAL A 34 30.68 -16.54 26.30
CA VAL A 34 31.66 -15.47 26.13
C VAL A 34 31.91 -14.85 27.49
N LEU A 35 33.16 -14.89 27.96
CA LEU A 35 33.54 -14.46 29.30
C LEU A 35 34.52 -13.28 29.27
N ASN A 36 34.42 -12.38 30.24
CA ASN A 36 35.23 -11.18 30.38
C ASN A 36 35.25 -10.28 29.12
N TYR A 37 34.14 -10.24 28.38
CA TYR A 37 34.04 -9.47 27.15
C TYR A 37 34.21 -7.97 27.43
N THR A 38 35.13 -7.35 26.71
CA THR A 38 35.51 -5.95 26.91
C THR A 38 35.67 -5.26 25.56
N GLN A 39 34.78 -4.33 25.24
CA GLN A 39 34.73 -3.61 23.96
C GLN A 39 33.98 -2.29 24.15
N THR A 40 34.47 -1.21 23.54
CA THR A 40 33.73 0.06 23.45
C THR A 40 32.82 0.03 22.23
N ALA A 41 31.54 0.39 22.42
CA ALA A 41 30.62 0.79 21.38
C ALA A 41 30.57 2.32 21.32
N SER A 42 31.07 2.92 20.23
CA SER A 42 30.94 4.37 20.02
C SER A 42 29.48 4.75 19.77
N GLN A 43 29.05 5.92 20.26
CA GLN A 43 27.78 6.56 19.87
C GLN A 43 27.60 6.67 18.34
N ASP A 44 28.71 6.71 17.60
CA ASP A 44 28.74 6.77 16.14
C ASP A 44 28.19 5.51 15.46
N TYR A 45 28.12 4.40 16.21
CA TYR A 45 27.60 3.09 15.78
C TYR A 45 26.49 2.56 16.69
N ASN A 46 26.40 3.08 17.93
CA ASN A 46 25.37 2.79 18.93
C ASN A 46 24.15 3.72 18.79
N TYR A 47 23.97 4.34 17.61
CA TYR A 47 23.03 5.38 17.17
C TYR A 47 22.06 5.99 18.20
N ASN A 48 21.16 5.20 18.79
CA ASN A 48 20.10 5.68 19.68
C ASN A 48 20.54 5.85 21.15
N HIS A 49 21.80 5.57 21.46
CA HIS A 49 22.39 5.43 22.79
C HIS A 49 23.76 6.14 22.86
N PRO A 50 24.25 6.53 24.06
CA PRO A 50 25.58 7.12 24.21
C PRO A 50 26.70 6.11 23.95
N THR A 51 27.94 6.62 23.85
CA THR A 51 29.15 5.80 23.87
C THR A 51 29.21 5.02 25.19
N ILE A 52 29.34 3.69 25.11
CA ILE A 52 29.41 2.81 26.28
C ILE A 52 30.50 1.76 26.10
N LYS A 53 31.13 1.39 27.22
CA LYS A 53 32.14 0.34 27.28
C LYS A 53 31.54 -0.89 27.97
N ALA A 54 31.43 -2.00 27.23
CA ALA A 54 31.37 -3.31 27.84
C ALA A 54 32.72 -3.55 28.54
N GLU A 55 32.71 -3.87 29.84
CA GLU A 55 33.90 -4.15 30.63
C GLU A 55 33.67 -5.37 31.52
N GLY A 56 34.37 -6.47 31.23
CA GLY A 56 34.24 -7.72 31.96
C GLY A 56 32.85 -8.38 31.86
N VAL A 57 32.12 -8.17 30.75
CA VAL A 57 30.76 -8.70 30.60
C VAL A 57 30.80 -10.20 30.27
N ASP A 58 30.07 -11.00 31.05
CA ASP A 58 29.86 -12.43 30.78
C ASP A 58 28.47 -12.64 30.14
N PHE A 59 28.40 -13.30 28.98
CA PHE A 59 27.15 -13.60 28.30
C PHE A 59 27.17 -14.95 27.57
N CYS A 60 25.99 -15.52 27.34
CA CYS A 60 25.82 -16.65 26.42
C CYS A 60 25.55 -16.13 25.01
N ASN A 61 26.38 -16.49 24.02
CA ASN A 61 26.07 -16.26 22.62
C ASN A 61 25.32 -17.49 22.08
N ILE A 62 24.05 -17.33 21.70
CA ILE A 62 23.23 -18.35 21.07
C ILE A 62 22.99 -17.95 19.61
N THR A 63 23.47 -18.76 18.68
CA THR A 63 23.04 -18.73 17.28
C THR A 63 22.02 -19.83 17.01
N ILE A 64 20.92 -19.48 16.34
CA ILE A 64 19.92 -20.43 15.82
C ILE A 64 19.85 -20.25 14.30
N THR A 65 20.01 -21.34 13.57
CA THR A 65 19.93 -21.38 12.11
C THR A 65 18.65 -22.10 11.69
N TYR A 66 17.90 -21.54 10.74
CA TYR A 66 16.63 -22.09 10.26
C TYR A 66 16.44 -21.87 8.75
N THR A 67 15.42 -22.50 8.18
CA THR A 67 14.99 -22.35 6.78
C THR A 67 13.47 -22.32 6.70
N HIS A 68 12.92 -21.69 5.67
CA HIS A 68 11.52 -21.84 5.27
C HIS A 68 11.41 -22.95 4.21
N PRO A 69 10.75 -24.09 4.51
CA PRO A 69 10.69 -25.22 3.59
C PRO A 69 10.18 -24.85 2.20
N GLY A 70 11.05 -24.99 1.19
CA GLY A 70 10.76 -24.68 -0.21
C GLY A 70 11.18 -23.27 -0.68
N GLN A 71 11.80 -22.44 0.16
CA GLN A 71 12.30 -21.11 -0.22
C GLN A 71 13.79 -21.07 -0.61
N ASP A 72 14.54 -22.15 -0.35
CA ASP A 72 16.00 -22.27 -0.58
C ASP A 72 16.84 -21.22 0.18
N ASP A 73 16.40 -20.89 1.40
CA ASP A 73 17.04 -19.93 2.30
C ASP A 73 17.69 -20.60 3.53
N SER A 74 18.63 -19.90 4.18
CA SER A 74 19.19 -20.33 5.45
C SER A 74 19.56 -19.12 6.31
N LEU A 75 18.73 -18.85 7.31
CA LEU A 75 18.75 -17.63 8.13
C LEU A 75 19.34 -17.95 9.51
N GLY A 76 20.19 -17.07 10.01
CA GLY A 76 20.80 -17.20 11.33
C GLY A 76 20.45 -16.03 12.25
N VAL A 77 19.66 -16.27 13.29
CA VAL A 77 19.49 -15.35 14.44
C VAL A 77 20.66 -15.52 15.40
N GLU A 78 21.26 -14.41 15.83
CA GLU A 78 22.20 -14.38 16.96
C GLU A 78 21.58 -13.65 18.14
N THR A 79 21.85 -14.15 19.34
CA THR A 79 21.35 -13.58 20.60
C THR A 79 22.45 -13.63 21.66
N TRP A 80 22.76 -12.51 22.32
CA TRP A 80 23.70 -12.43 23.43
C TRP A 80 22.92 -12.21 24.73
N LEU A 81 23.01 -13.17 25.67
CA LEU A 81 22.24 -13.19 26.91
C LEU A 81 23.17 -12.99 28.12
N PRO A 82 23.15 -11.82 28.80
CA PRO A 82 24.01 -11.56 29.95
C PRO A 82 23.81 -12.58 31.09
N LEU A 83 24.89 -13.16 31.61
CA LEU A 83 24.79 -14.20 32.64
C LEU A 83 24.43 -13.65 34.03
N SER A 84 24.79 -12.40 34.33
CA SER A 84 24.69 -11.83 35.68
C SER A 84 24.09 -10.42 35.73
N THR A 85 23.99 -9.73 34.60
CA THR A 85 23.60 -8.31 34.50
C THR A 85 22.26 -8.08 33.77
N TRP A 86 21.49 -9.14 33.47
CA TRP A 86 20.25 -8.99 32.71
C TRP A 86 19.25 -8.06 33.40
N ASN A 87 18.78 -7.05 32.66
CA ASN A 87 17.90 -5.99 33.15
C ASN A 87 16.40 -6.28 32.93
N GLY A 88 16.06 -7.52 32.53
CA GLY A 88 14.70 -7.96 32.25
C GLY A 88 14.21 -7.67 30.82
N ARG A 89 15.04 -7.06 29.96
CA ARG A 89 14.62 -6.54 28.64
C ARG A 89 15.38 -7.19 27.49
N ILE A 90 14.83 -7.08 26.29
CA ILE A 90 15.45 -7.45 25.01
C ILE A 90 15.70 -6.16 24.21
N GLN A 91 16.83 -6.07 23.49
CA GLN A 91 17.08 -5.07 22.47
C GLN A 91 17.59 -5.76 21.18
N SER A 92 16.72 -5.89 20.19
CA SER A 92 17.08 -6.31 18.84
C SER A 92 17.64 -5.13 18.04
N VAL A 93 18.62 -5.41 17.18
CA VAL A 93 19.32 -4.40 16.38
C VAL A 93 19.40 -4.79 14.90
N GLY A 94 19.18 -3.78 14.06
CA GLY A 94 19.07 -3.94 12.61
C GLY A 94 20.39 -3.92 11.83
N GLY A 95 20.22 -3.79 10.52
CA GLY A 95 21.27 -3.76 9.51
C GLY A 95 21.60 -2.38 8.96
N GLY A 96 22.33 -2.35 7.83
CA GLY A 96 22.77 -1.14 7.13
C GLY A 96 22.94 -1.41 5.63
N GLY A 97 22.52 -0.48 4.78
CA GLY A 97 22.53 -0.68 3.33
C GLY A 97 21.77 -1.95 2.91
N TRP A 98 22.41 -2.82 2.13
CA TRP A 98 21.87 -4.11 1.67
C TRP A 98 21.95 -5.24 2.71
N ILE A 99 22.50 -5.00 3.90
CA ILE A 99 22.68 -6.00 4.95
C ILE A 99 21.51 -5.94 5.93
N ALA A 100 20.94 -7.10 6.29
CA ALA A 100 19.84 -7.18 7.25
C ALA A 100 20.28 -7.11 8.73
N GLY A 101 21.51 -7.54 9.04
CA GLY A 101 22.08 -7.56 10.38
C GLY A 101 23.34 -8.44 10.45
N ARG A 102 23.77 -8.82 11.67
CA ARG A 102 24.94 -9.71 11.94
C ARG A 102 26.25 -9.34 11.23
N PHE A 103 26.47 -8.05 11.02
CA PHE A 103 27.73 -7.48 10.54
C PHE A 103 28.29 -6.46 11.55
N PHE A 104 29.45 -5.87 11.26
CA PHE A 104 30.21 -5.00 12.18
C PHE A 104 29.35 -3.99 12.96
N LEU A 105 28.48 -3.23 12.28
CA LEU A 105 27.66 -2.20 12.94
C LEU A 105 26.56 -2.81 13.83
N SER A 106 25.97 -3.93 13.44
CA SER A 106 25.05 -4.67 14.31
C SER A 106 25.76 -5.19 15.56
N TYR A 107 26.99 -5.69 15.44
CA TYR A 107 27.77 -6.12 16.62
C TYR A 107 28.14 -4.95 17.53
N GLN A 108 28.45 -3.76 17.02
CA GLN A 108 28.64 -2.55 17.84
C GLN A 108 27.38 -2.21 18.65
N ALA A 109 26.20 -2.27 18.03
CA ALA A 109 24.93 -2.03 18.73
C ALA A 109 24.58 -3.17 19.73
N MET A 110 24.98 -4.42 19.45
CA MET A 110 24.88 -5.54 20.40
C MET A 110 25.84 -5.39 21.59
N THR A 111 27.06 -4.88 21.38
CA THR A 111 28.01 -4.49 22.44
C THR A 111 27.41 -3.44 23.36
N GLY A 112 26.74 -2.41 22.79
CA GLY A 112 26.02 -1.41 23.57
C GLY A 112 24.90 -2.02 24.42
N ALA A 113 24.01 -2.78 23.77
CA ALA A 113 22.88 -3.44 24.42
C ALA A 113 23.30 -4.40 25.56
N VAL A 114 24.33 -5.23 25.36
CA VAL A 114 24.79 -6.19 26.38
C VAL A 114 25.49 -5.49 27.54
N ALA A 115 26.15 -4.35 27.31
CA ALA A 115 26.75 -3.52 28.35
C ALA A 115 25.70 -2.84 29.24
N GLU A 116 24.56 -2.42 28.67
CA GLU A 116 23.39 -1.91 29.41
C GLU A 116 22.52 -3.02 30.03
N GLY A 117 22.90 -4.29 29.87
CA GLY A 117 22.24 -5.44 30.47
C GLY A 117 21.01 -5.96 29.70
N TYR A 118 20.77 -5.53 28.47
CA TYR A 118 19.74 -6.15 27.62
C TYR A 118 20.20 -7.52 27.12
N VAL A 119 19.24 -8.40 26.81
CA VAL A 119 19.49 -9.44 25.80
C VAL A 119 19.61 -8.75 24.45
N ALA A 120 20.77 -8.86 23.79
CA ALA A 120 21.00 -8.26 22.48
C ALA A 120 20.73 -9.28 21.36
N SER A 121 20.21 -8.87 20.19
CA SER A 121 20.01 -9.80 19.07
C SER A 121 20.09 -9.14 17.68
N SER A 122 20.55 -9.88 16.67
CA SER A 122 20.53 -9.48 15.25
C SER A 122 20.34 -10.71 14.35
N ILE A 123 19.89 -10.51 13.10
CA ILE A 123 19.64 -11.58 12.11
C ILE A 123 20.27 -11.24 10.76
N ASP A 124 20.81 -12.23 10.04
CA ASP A 124 21.45 -12.03 8.72
C ASP A 124 20.48 -12.05 7.52
N ALA A 125 19.22 -12.45 7.75
CA ALA A 125 18.20 -12.73 6.72
C ALA A 125 18.65 -13.72 5.62
N GLY A 126 19.68 -14.52 5.87
CA GLY A 126 20.27 -15.48 4.93
C GLY A 126 21.04 -14.87 3.74
N LEU A 127 21.25 -13.54 3.72
CA LEU A 127 21.76 -12.83 2.55
C LEU A 127 23.28 -12.94 2.44
N ARG A 128 23.74 -13.86 1.60
CA ARG A 128 25.16 -14.23 1.47
C ARG A 128 25.69 -14.04 0.05
N ASP A 129 26.98 -13.76 -0.03
CA ASP A 129 27.72 -13.70 -1.30
C ASP A 129 28.11 -15.11 -1.80
N LYS A 130 28.67 -15.19 -3.00
CA LYS A 130 29.15 -16.44 -3.62
C LYS A 130 30.31 -17.12 -2.85
N SER A 131 30.85 -16.50 -1.80
CA SER A 131 31.83 -17.07 -0.86
C SER A 131 31.22 -17.46 0.50
N GLY A 132 29.90 -17.28 0.67
CA GLY A 132 29.17 -17.57 1.90
C GLY A 132 29.27 -16.50 2.98
N GLN A 133 29.91 -15.36 2.70
CA GLN A 133 30.04 -14.23 3.62
C GLN A 133 28.82 -13.30 3.54
N VAL A 134 28.72 -12.33 4.43
CA VAL A 134 27.63 -11.32 4.42
C VAL A 134 27.70 -10.48 3.15
N ALA A 135 26.60 -10.42 2.39
CA ALA A 135 26.54 -9.68 1.14
C ALA A 135 26.38 -8.16 1.35
N TYR A 136 27.44 -7.39 1.09
CA TYR A 136 27.43 -5.91 1.18
C TYR A 136 26.67 -5.24 0.01
N THR A 137 26.47 -5.96 -1.09
CA THR A 137 25.69 -5.54 -2.26
C THR A 137 24.70 -6.65 -2.64
N PRO A 138 23.67 -6.37 -3.46
CA PRO A 138 22.64 -7.36 -3.77
C PRO A 138 22.98 -8.23 -4.99
N ASP A 139 24.15 -8.05 -5.61
CA ASP A 139 24.59 -8.70 -6.85
C ASP A 139 24.51 -10.25 -6.82
N ASP A 140 24.73 -10.84 -5.65
CA ASP A 140 24.77 -12.30 -5.46
C ASP A 140 23.45 -12.91 -4.98
N TRP A 141 22.48 -12.11 -4.50
CA TRP A 141 21.23 -12.60 -3.91
C TRP A 141 19.93 -12.02 -4.49
N ALA A 142 19.99 -10.92 -5.27
CA ALA A 142 18.82 -10.24 -5.82
C ALA A 142 18.01 -11.08 -6.81
N MET A 143 18.65 -11.98 -7.55
CA MET A 143 18.05 -12.76 -8.62
C MET A 143 18.41 -14.24 -8.53
N VAL A 144 17.45 -15.10 -8.84
CA VAL A 144 17.68 -16.54 -9.06
C VAL A 144 18.28 -16.76 -10.45
N SER A 145 17.88 -15.94 -11.42
CA SER A 145 18.41 -15.90 -12.79
C SER A 145 17.96 -14.61 -13.49
N GLU A 146 18.50 -14.29 -14.66
CA GLU A 146 18.04 -13.17 -15.48
C GLU A 146 16.51 -13.20 -15.67
N GLY A 147 15.85 -12.06 -15.51
CA GLY A 147 14.40 -11.89 -15.50
C GLY A 147 13.70 -12.27 -14.18
N ASN A 148 14.38 -12.95 -13.24
CA ASN A 148 13.77 -13.62 -12.09
C ASN A 148 14.41 -13.16 -10.75
N VAL A 149 13.83 -12.12 -10.15
CA VAL A 149 14.16 -11.64 -8.79
C VAL A 149 13.91 -12.74 -7.76
N ASN A 150 14.84 -12.92 -6.81
CA ASN A 150 14.61 -13.77 -5.64
C ASN A 150 13.70 -13.04 -4.65
N LEU A 151 12.40 -13.28 -4.78
CA LEU A 151 11.40 -12.63 -3.93
C LEU A 151 11.46 -13.12 -2.47
N TYR A 152 11.90 -14.35 -2.19
CA TYR A 152 12.07 -14.85 -0.82
C TYR A 152 13.22 -14.11 -0.11
N ASN A 153 14.38 -13.96 -0.75
CA ASN A 153 15.46 -13.13 -0.21
C ASN A 153 15.03 -11.68 0.02
N LEU A 154 14.24 -11.09 -0.90
CA LEU A 154 13.71 -9.73 -0.73
C LEU A 154 12.65 -9.63 0.39
N GLN A 155 11.83 -10.67 0.60
CA GLN A 155 10.86 -10.76 1.71
C GLN A 155 11.55 -10.96 3.06
N ASN A 156 12.60 -11.77 3.12
CA ASN A 156 13.48 -11.96 4.28
C ASN A 156 14.20 -10.66 4.64
N PHE A 157 14.86 -10.00 3.67
CA PHE A 157 15.45 -8.67 3.84
C PHE A 157 14.43 -7.62 4.29
N GLY A 158 13.23 -7.67 3.72
CA GLY A 158 12.19 -6.68 3.90
C GLY A 158 11.46 -6.77 5.24
N SER A 159 10.97 -7.96 5.61
CA SER A 159 10.00 -8.11 6.71
C SER A 159 9.99 -9.45 7.44
N VAL A 160 10.09 -10.59 6.75
CA VAL A 160 9.81 -11.92 7.34
C VAL A 160 10.81 -12.25 8.45
N ALA A 161 12.10 -12.21 8.12
CA ALA A 161 13.21 -12.44 9.03
C ALA A 161 13.16 -11.58 10.31
N LEU A 162 12.56 -10.38 10.26
CA LEU A 162 12.42 -9.48 11.41
C LEU A 162 11.38 -10.00 12.42
N HIS A 163 10.29 -10.59 11.91
CA HIS A 163 9.27 -11.20 12.76
C HIS A 163 9.79 -12.51 13.38
N ASP A 164 10.46 -13.33 12.58
CA ASP A 164 11.11 -14.57 13.02
C ASP A 164 12.12 -14.29 14.14
N GLN A 165 12.98 -13.28 13.95
CA GLN A 165 13.90 -12.82 14.99
C GLN A 165 13.13 -12.44 16.27
N SER A 166 12.02 -11.71 16.16
CA SER A 166 11.21 -11.30 17.31
C SER A 166 10.59 -12.48 18.06
N ILE A 167 10.22 -13.57 17.37
CA ILE A 167 9.72 -14.81 17.98
C ILE A 167 10.88 -15.56 18.65
N ILE A 168 11.96 -15.80 17.91
CA ILE A 168 13.13 -16.57 18.35
C ILE A 168 13.77 -15.90 19.59
N VAL A 169 14.06 -14.60 19.55
CA VAL A 169 14.72 -13.90 20.67
C VAL A 169 13.88 -13.94 21.95
N LYS A 170 12.55 -13.79 21.82
CA LYS A 170 11.62 -13.84 22.96
C LYS A 170 11.59 -15.24 23.58
N ALA A 171 11.47 -16.28 22.75
CA ALA A 171 11.46 -17.68 23.20
C ALA A 171 12.80 -18.11 23.82
N VAL A 172 13.93 -17.77 23.18
CA VAL A 172 15.27 -18.07 23.70
C VAL A 172 15.52 -17.37 25.05
N THR A 173 15.10 -16.11 25.20
CA THR A 173 15.18 -15.37 26.47
C THR A 173 14.40 -16.08 27.58
N GLU A 174 13.14 -16.44 27.32
CA GLU A 174 12.28 -17.09 28.32
C GLU A 174 12.78 -18.49 28.68
N ASN A 175 13.25 -19.26 27.70
CA ASN A 175 13.87 -20.58 27.89
C ASN A 175 15.18 -20.52 28.70
N PHE A 176 16.03 -19.51 28.48
CA PHE A 176 17.35 -19.40 29.11
C PHE A 176 17.29 -18.92 30.56
N TYR A 177 16.43 -17.93 30.87
CA TYR A 177 16.30 -17.38 32.22
C TYR A 177 15.21 -18.06 33.05
N GLY A 178 14.33 -18.87 32.45
CA GLY A 178 13.13 -19.40 33.10
C GLY A 178 12.10 -18.32 33.44
N GLN A 179 12.21 -17.15 32.81
CA GLN A 179 11.39 -15.97 33.07
C GLN A 179 11.24 -15.16 31.77
N LYS A 180 10.00 -14.81 31.42
CA LYS A 180 9.73 -13.89 30.30
C LYS A 180 10.33 -12.49 30.55
N HIS A 181 10.77 -11.86 29.46
CA HIS A 181 11.13 -10.45 29.41
C HIS A 181 9.97 -9.54 29.86
N GLU A 182 10.29 -8.39 30.45
CA GLU A 182 9.33 -7.37 30.85
C GLU A 182 8.95 -6.44 29.68
N TYR A 183 9.92 -6.14 28.80
CA TYR A 183 9.76 -5.37 27.57
C TYR A 183 10.77 -5.81 26.50
N ALA A 184 10.40 -5.72 25.23
CA ALA A 184 11.29 -5.91 24.09
C ALA A 184 11.40 -4.62 23.26
N TYR A 185 12.62 -4.25 22.88
CA TYR A 185 12.94 -3.05 22.13
C TYR A 185 13.61 -3.36 20.77
N TRP A 186 13.37 -2.50 19.79
CA TRP A 186 14.15 -2.44 18.54
C TRP A 186 14.98 -1.15 18.51
N SER A 187 16.23 -1.24 18.06
CA SER A 187 17.12 -0.08 17.88
C SER A 187 17.88 -0.17 16.55
N GLY A 188 17.70 0.81 15.68
CA GLY A 188 18.43 0.87 14.41
C GLY A 188 18.39 2.23 13.72
N CYS A 189 19.29 2.42 12.76
CA CYS A 189 19.37 3.59 11.90
C CYS A 189 19.44 3.16 10.42
N SER A 190 19.09 4.03 9.45
CA SER A 190 19.11 3.71 8.01
C SER A 190 18.22 2.50 7.65
N GLN A 191 18.79 1.39 7.15
CA GLN A 191 18.10 0.11 6.96
C GLN A 191 17.56 -0.44 8.29
N GLY A 192 18.33 -0.37 9.37
CA GLY A 192 17.85 -0.68 10.73
C GLY A 192 16.70 0.23 11.18
N GLY A 193 16.65 1.46 10.69
CA GLY A 193 15.52 2.36 10.84
C GLY A 193 14.29 1.85 10.09
N ARG A 194 14.43 1.55 8.78
CA ARG A 194 13.36 0.96 7.96
C ARG A 194 12.83 -0.35 8.55
N GLN A 195 13.70 -1.24 9.01
CA GLN A 195 13.32 -2.50 9.67
C GLN A 195 12.45 -2.23 10.92
N GLY A 196 12.79 -1.23 11.72
CA GLY A 196 11.96 -0.77 12.85
C GLY A 196 10.59 -0.22 12.41
N MET A 197 10.55 0.55 11.32
CA MET A 197 9.27 1.02 10.74
C MET A 197 8.42 -0.14 10.20
N MET A 198 9.02 -1.14 9.55
CA MET A 198 8.32 -2.35 9.07
C MET A 198 7.76 -3.17 10.23
N LEU A 199 8.50 -3.29 11.33
CA LEU A 199 8.00 -3.93 12.56
C LEU A 199 6.78 -3.18 13.11
N ALA A 200 6.82 -1.85 13.20
CA ALA A 200 5.67 -1.05 13.62
C ALA A 200 4.44 -1.19 12.68
N GLN A 201 4.66 -1.27 11.37
CA GLN A 201 3.60 -1.39 10.36
C GLN A 201 2.98 -2.79 10.30
N ARG A 202 3.81 -3.84 10.19
CA ARG A 202 3.38 -5.21 9.83
C ARG A 202 3.31 -6.17 11.03
N TYR A 203 4.06 -5.91 12.09
CA TYR A 203 4.17 -6.81 13.26
C TYR A 203 4.04 -6.01 14.58
N PRO A 204 2.89 -5.36 14.83
CA PRO A 204 2.74 -4.32 15.85
C PRO A 204 2.94 -4.75 17.31
N ASP A 205 3.02 -6.06 17.58
CA ASP A 205 3.28 -6.68 18.89
C ASP A 205 4.71 -7.28 18.99
N ALA A 206 5.53 -7.14 17.94
CA ALA A 206 6.91 -7.63 17.93
C ALA A 206 7.79 -6.92 18.97
N TYR A 207 7.60 -5.62 19.21
CA TYR A 207 8.40 -4.82 20.17
C TYR A 207 7.55 -3.74 20.84
N ASP A 208 7.72 -3.55 22.15
CA ASP A 208 7.04 -2.52 22.96
C ASP A 208 7.57 -1.11 22.65
N GLY A 209 8.85 -1.02 22.27
CA GLY A 209 9.52 0.24 21.95
C GLY A 209 10.42 0.11 20.72
N ILE A 210 10.38 1.08 19.84
CA ILE A 210 11.15 1.09 18.58
C ILE A 210 11.86 2.43 18.45
N ALA A 211 13.18 2.41 18.37
CA ALA A 211 14.01 3.53 17.98
C ALA A 211 14.47 3.32 16.53
N ALA A 212 13.86 4.05 15.59
CA ALA A 212 14.01 3.89 14.15
C ALA A 212 14.49 5.22 13.53
N SER A 213 15.80 5.38 13.42
CA SER A 213 16.44 6.65 13.05
C SER A 213 16.88 6.68 11.58
N ALA A 214 16.94 7.88 11.00
CA ALA A 214 17.12 8.15 9.56
C ALA A 214 16.51 7.06 8.65
N PRO A 215 15.20 6.73 8.78
CA PRO A 215 14.70 5.46 8.27
C PRO A 215 14.63 5.43 6.73
N ALA A 216 15.17 4.37 6.14
CA ALA A 216 15.14 4.09 4.69
C ALA A 216 13.77 3.57 4.19
N ILE A 217 12.69 4.22 4.63
CA ILE A 217 11.31 3.99 4.16
C ILE A 217 11.10 4.55 2.74
N TYR A 218 10.01 4.13 2.09
CA TYR A 218 9.76 4.33 0.65
C TYR A 218 10.94 3.81 -0.19
N TRP A 219 11.38 2.58 0.10
CA TRP A 219 12.62 2.01 -0.43
C TRP A 219 12.71 2.05 -1.97
N ASN A 220 11.63 1.65 -2.64
CA ASN A 220 11.51 1.64 -4.10
C ASN A 220 11.55 3.05 -4.71
N GLU A 221 11.00 4.06 -4.05
CA GLU A 221 11.12 5.48 -4.42
C GLU A 221 12.53 6.01 -4.16
N PHE A 222 13.03 5.85 -2.92
CA PHE A 222 14.34 6.32 -2.44
C PHE A 222 15.50 5.78 -3.30
N PHE A 223 15.58 4.47 -3.51
CA PHE A 223 16.66 3.88 -4.31
C PHE A 223 16.58 4.30 -5.78
N SER A 224 15.37 4.41 -6.34
CA SER A 224 15.20 4.91 -7.71
C SER A 224 15.49 6.41 -7.83
N ALA A 225 15.39 7.18 -6.75
CA ALA A 225 15.75 8.60 -6.71
C ALA A 225 17.26 8.84 -6.55
N SER A 226 17.98 7.97 -5.83
CA SER A 226 19.39 8.18 -5.49
C SER A 226 20.33 8.27 -6.70
N ILE A 227 19.93 7.71 -7.84
CA ILE A 227 20.73 7.72 -9.09
C ILE A 227 20.55 9.01 -9.91
N TRP A 228 19.62 9.89 -9.55
CA TRP A 228 19.23 11.07 -10.36
C TRP A 228 20.39 11.99 -10.75
N ALA A 229 21.29 12.30 -9.81
CA ALA A 229 22.47 13.13 -10.09
C ALA A 229 23.38 12.50 -11.15
N GLN A 230 23.50 11.16 -11.15
CA GLN A 230 24.31 10.42 -12.11
C GLN A 230 23.67 10.41 -13.50
N THR A 231 22.34 10.27 -13.60
CA THR A 231 21.65 10.36 -14.92
C THR A 231 21.79 11.75 -15.54
N LEU A 232 21.80 12.81 -14.73
CA LEU A 232 22.06 14.19 -15.16
C LEU A 232 23.50 14.43 -15.63
N MET A 233 24.49 13.73 -15.08
CA MET A 233 25.88 13.78 -15.56
C MET A 233 26.08 12.91 -16.81
N ASN A 234 25.54 11.69 -16.82
CA ASN A 234 25.58 10.75 -17.96
C ASN A 234 25.00 11.37 -19.23
N SER A 235 23.81 11.98 -19.13
CA SER A 235 23.13 12.66 -20.26
C SER A 235 23.87 13.90 -20.79
N ARG A 236 24.84 14.42 -20.05
CA ARG A 236 25.71 15.54 -20.47
C ARG A 236 27.08 15.09 -20.96
N GLY A 237 27.56 13.92 -20.51
CA GLY A 237 28.96 13.54 -20.64
C GLY A 237 29.92 14.41 -19.81
N GLU A 238 29.40 15.14 -18.82
CA GLU A 238 30.13 16.08 -17.98
C GLU A 238 30.04 15.64 -16.51
N PHE A 239 31.19 15.36 -15.89
CA PHE A 239 31.33 14.93 -14.50
C PHE A 239 32.21 15.96 -13.76
N PRO A 240 31.61 16.89 -12.99
CA PRO A 240 32.35 17.89 -12.21
C PRO A 240 33.31 17.27 -11.18
N GLU A 241 34.34 17.99 -10.75
CA GLU A 241 35.14 17.52 -9.61
C GLU A 241 34.33 17.66 -8.31
N GLY A 242 34.38 16.67 -7.41
CA GLY A 242 33.60 16.66 -6.15
C GLY A 242 33.75 17.93 -5.29
N CYS A 243 34.90 18.59 -5.37
CA CYS A 243 35.18 19.88 -4.74
C CYS A 243 34.27 21.03 -5.21
N GLU A 244 33.72 20.97 -6.43
CA GLU A 244 32.71 21.95 -6.91
C GLU A 244 31.41 21.80 -6.11
N PHE A 245 30.96 20.56 -5.88
CA PHE A 245 29.78 20.27 -5.06
C PHE A 245 30.02 20.63 -3.58
N ASP A 246 31.21 20.37 -3.04
CA ASP A 246 31.59 20.83 -1.70
C ASP A 246 31.53 22.36 -1.57
N TYR A 247 32.07 23.09 -2.55
CA TYR A 247 32.02 24.55 -2.56
C TYR A 247 30.59 25.10 -2.69
N ILE A 248 29.77 24.50 -3.56
CA ILE A 248 28.36 24.83 -3.72
C ILE A 248 27.57 24.58 -2.43
N THR A 249 27.82 23.45 -1.74
CA THR A 249 27.16 23.12 -0.46
C THR A 249 27.58 24.07 0.65
N ALA A 250 28.88 24.38 0.78
CA ALA A 250 29.38 25.34 1.76
C ALA A 250 28.84 26.77 1.52
N ALA A 251 28.67 27.17 0.26
CA ALA A 251 28.04 28.44 -0.11
C ALA A 251 26.53 28.46 0.16
N ALA A 252 25.85 27.31 0.00
CA ALA A 252 24.44 27.16 0.35
C ALA A 252 24.23 27.32 1.87
N ILE A 253 25.02 26.61 2.69
CA ILE A 253 25.01 26.73 4.15
C ILE A 253 25.27 28.19 4.56
N ALA A 254 26.35 28.82 4.07
CA ALA A 254 26.69 30.21 4.42
C ALA A 254 25.66 31.27 3.96
N PHE A 255 24.77 30.93 3.03
CA PHE A 255 23.64 31.77 2.61
C PHE A 255 22.36 31.50 3.44
N CYS A 256 22.14 30.25 3.84
CA CYS A 256 20.94 29.80 4.54
C CYS A 256 21.02 29.87 6.07
N ASP A 257 22.22 29.83 6.65
CA ASP A 257 22.48 29.91 8.10
C ASP A 257 21.80 31.15 8.75
N PRO A 258 21.94 32.39 8.23
CA PRO A 258 21.24 33.55 8.77
C PRO A 258 19.69 33.56 8.69
N VAL A 259 19.05 32.54 8.10
CA VAL A 259 17.61 32.55 7.79
C VAL A 259 16.74 32.20 9.00
N ASP A 260 17.21 31.35 9.91
CA ASP A 260 16.48 31.03 11.14
C ASP A 260 16.62 32.10 12.26
N GLY A 261 17.55 33.05 12.06
CA GLY A 261 17.82 34.17 12.95
C GLY A 261 19.06 34.00 13.83
N LEU A 262 19.74 32.86 13.76
CA LEU A 262 21.08 32.64 14.32
C LEU A 262 22.14 32.70 13.20
N VAL A 263 23.42 32.57 13.58
CA VAL A 263 24.57 32.43 12.66
C VAL A 263 25.56 31.50 13.38
N ASP A 264 25.40 30.19 13.20
CA ASP A 264 26.20 29.15 13.86
C ASP A 264 26.70 28.04 12.90
N GLY A 265 26.30 28.11 11.63
CA GLY A 265 26.69 27.16 10.57
C GLY A 265 25.67 26.05 10.33
N LEU A 266 24.48 26.12 10.93
CA LEU A 266 23.38 25.18 10.74
C LEU A 266 22.33 25.73 9.75
N VAL A 267 21.43 24.88 9.27
CA VAL A 267 20.30 25.30 8.42
C VAL A 267 19.00 24.79 9.03
N SER A 268 18.44 25.53 9.99
CA SER A 268 17.25 25.08 10.74
C SER A 268 15.93 25.33 10.01
N ASP A 269 15.88 26.27 9.06
CA ASP A 269 14.73 26.46 8.14
C ASP A 269 15.18 26.49 6.67
N GLU A 270 15.41 25.29 6.13
CA GLU A 270 15.64 25.07 4.69
C GLU A 270 14.49 25.66 3.85
N SER A 271 13.25 25.61 4.34
CA SER A 271 12.05 25.97 3.58
C SER A 271 11.95 27.49 3.33
N ALA A 272 12.46 28.30 4.24
CA ALA A 272 12.59 29.74 4.07
C ALA A 272 13.76 30.11 3.14
N CYS A 273 14.85 29.33 3.09
CA CYS A 273 16.03 29.68 2.30
C CYS A 273 15.77 29.72 0.77
N LYS A 274 16.44 30.64 0.06
CA LYS A 274 16.28 30.90 -1.39
C LYS A 274 17.62 30.97 -2.13
N PHE A 275 18.58 30.13 -1.73
CA PHE A 275 19.87 29.98 -2.40
C PHE A 275 19.68 29.45 -3.84
N ASP A 276 20.46 29.98 -4.78
CA ASP A 276 20.52 29.51 -6.16
C ASP A 276 21.99 29.25 -6.55
N PRO A 277 22.40 27.98 -6.74
CA PRO A 277 23.78 27.65 -7.11
C PRO A 277 24.17 28.16 -8.50
N MET A 278 23.21 28.53 -9.37
CA MET A 278 23.51 29.13 -10.66
C MET A 278 24.23 30.49 -10.53
N THR A 279 24.10 31.18 -9.39
CA THR A 279 24.81 32.43 -9.11
C THR A 279 26.33 32.26 -8.95
N LEU A 280 26.81 31.03 -8.70
CA LEU A 280 28.22 30.71 -8.54
C LEU A 280 28.93 30.36 -9.86
N VAL A 281 28.21 30.15 -10.96
CA VAL A 281 28.79 29.67 -12.22
C VAL A 281 29.80 30.67 -12.77
N GLY A 282 31.04 30.20 -12.98
CA GLY A 282 32.16 31.06 -13.39
C GLY A 282 32.97 31.68 -12.24
N GLN A 283 32.56 31.48 -10.98
CA GLN A 283 33.33 31.91 -9.81
C GLN A 283 34.58 31.04 -9.63
N GLN A 284 35.72 31.68 -9.32
CA GLN A 284 36.96 30.99 -8.98
C GLN A 284 36.96 30.54 -7.52
N PHE A 285 37.43 29.33 -7.27
CA PHE A 285 37.58 28.74 -5.94
C PHE A 285 38.84 27.87 -5.85
N ASN A 286 39.18 27.39 -4.65
CA ASN A 286 40.28 26.45 -4.47
C ASN A 286 39.74 25.01 -4.41
N CYS A 287 40.17 24.17 -5.36
CA CYS A 287 39.94 22.74 -5.37
C CYS A 287 41.27 22.02 -5.17
N SER A 288 41.45 21.31 -4.06
CA SER A 288 42.61 20.44 -3.80
C SER A 288 43.97 21.13 -4.03
N GLY A 289 44.10 22.41 -3.68
CA GLY A 289 45.31 23.22 -3.83
C GLY A 289 45.45 23.92 -5.20
N LYS A 290 44.52 23.72 -6.14
CA LYS A 290 44.47 24.35 -7.47
C LYS A 290 43.37 25.41 -7.51
N THR A 291 43.57 26.45 -8.32
CA THR A 291 42.46 27.35 -8.70
C THR A 291 41.58 26.65 -9.73
N SER A 292 40.30 26.44 -9.39
CA SER A 292 39.28 25.91 -10.29
C SER A 292 38.13 26.92 -10.45
N VAL A 293 37.17 26.62 -11.32
CA VAL A 293 36.03 27.47 -11.65
C VAL A 293 34.75 26.63 -11.55
N ILE A 294 33.74 27.12 -10.84
CA ILE A 294 32.46 26.41 -10.71
C ILE A 294 31.80 26.27 -12.09
N SER A 295 31.62 25.02 -12.53
CA SER A 295 31.02 24.69 -13.81
C SER A 295 29.50 24.89 -13.80
N LYS A 296 28.93 25.09 -14.99
CA LYS A 296 27.47 25.14 -15.16
C LYS A 296 26.82 23.81 -14.77
N THR A 297 27.49 22.68 -15.04
CA THR A 297 26.96 21.34 -14.74
C THR A 297 26.98 21.05 -13.24
N ALA A 298 27.99 21.47 -12.48
CA ALA A 298 27.96 21.37 -11.01
C ALA A 298 26.75 22.11 -10.41
N ALA A 299 26.51 23.36 -10.83
CA ALA A 299 25.37 24.15 -10.35
C ALA A 299 24.02 23.53 -10.72
N VAL A 300 23.86 23.05 -11.97
CA VAL A 300 22.63 22.39 -12.43
C VAL A 300 22.40 21.06 -11.70
N VAL A 301 23.43 20.21 -11.58
CA VAL A 301 23.32 18.93 -10.86
C VAL A 301 23.01 19.18 -9.38
N ALA A 302 23.64 20.15 -8.72
CA ALA A 302 23.33 20.47 -7.32
C ALA A 302 21.86 20.89 -7.13
N ALA A 303 21.39 21.88 -7.89
CA ALA A 303 20.00 22.33 -7.84
C ALA A 303 19.00 21.20 -8.12
N SER A 304 19.24 20.40 -9.16
CA SER A 304 18.37 19.29 -9.52
C SER A 304 18.43 18.13 -8.52
N THR A 305 19.55 17.95 -7.81
CA THR A 305 19.71 16.90 -6.80
C THR A 305 18.94 17.24 -5.53
N TRP A 306 19.08 18.46 -5.00
CA TRP A 306 18.28 18.93 -3.85
C TRP A 306 16.78 18.99 -4.16
N ALA A 307 16.41 19.39 -5.38
CA ALA A 307 15.02 19.41 -5.83
C ALA A 307 14.41 18.01 -6.05
N GLY A 308 15.23 16.96 -6.16
CA GLY A 308 14.81 15.58 -6.42
C GLY A 308 14.33 15.31 -7.87
N PRO A 309 14.23 14.03 -8.26
CA PRO A 309 13.91 13.60 -9.62
C PRO A 309 12.55 14.09 -10.13
N ARG A 310 12.47 14.29 -11.45
CA ARG A 310 11.31 14.82 -12.17
C ARG A 310 11.00 14.03 -13.44
N THR A 311 9.76 14.11 -13.93
CA THR A 311 9.42 13.74 -15.32
C THR A 311 9.98 14.78 -16.31
N PRO A 312 10.08 14.48 -17.62
CA PRO A 312 10.39 15.47 -18.65
C PRO A 312 9.42 16.66 -18.67
N GLU A 313 8.18 16.44 -18.23
CA GLU A 313 7.13 17.44 -18.08
C GLU A 313 7.30 18.33 -16.83
N GLY A 314 8.15 17.92 -15.87
CA GLY A 314 8.49 18.65 -14.64
C GLY A 314 7.79 18.16 -13.37
N ASP A 315 6.97 17.10 -13.45
CA ASP A 315 6.25 16.53 -12.31
C ASP A 315 7.21 15.98 -11.25
N PHE A 316 6.80 16.04 -9.98
CA PHE A 316 7.56 15.46 -8.86
C PHE A 316 7.57 13.93 -8.91
N LEU A 317 8.75 13.32 -8.73
CA LEU A 317 8.89 11.87 -8.51
C LEU A 317 9.29 11.54 -7.07
N TRP A 318 10.34 12.18 -6.53
CA TRP A 318 10.75 12.00 -5.13
C TRP A 318 11.56 13.17 -4.59
N TYR A 319 11.77 13.17 -3.28
CA TYR A 319 12.58 14.15 -2.56
C TYR A 319 14.07 13.96 -2.83
N GLY A 320 14.79 15.07 -2.97
CA GLY A 320 16.24 15.13 -2.82
C GLY A 320 16.67 15.31 -1.36
N PRO A 321 17.96 15.09 -1.05
CA PRO A 321 18.55 15.50 0.23
C PRO A 321 18.48 17.03 0.40
N ASN A 322 18.71 17.52 1.61
CA ASN A 322 18.61 18.95 1.89
C ASN A 322 19.81 19.76 1.34
N LEU A 323 19.66 21.08 1.27
CA LEU A 323 20.73 21.97 0.76
C LEU A 323 22.02 21.98 1.60
N ASP A 324 21.94 21.62 2.89
CA ASP A 324 23.07 21.48 3.81
C ASP A 324 23.77 20.11 3.71
N ALA A 325 23.19 19.18 2.94
CA ALA A 325 23.71 17.83 2.76
C ALA A 325 24.80 17.76 1.67
N ARG A 326 25.92 17.10 1.99
CA ARG A 326 27.12 17.02 1.15
C ARG A 326 26.93 16.14 -0.08
N LEU A 327 26.65 16.76 -1.23
CA LEU A 327 26.30 16.03 -2.46
C LEU A 327 27.43 15.17 -3.05
N SER A 328 28.71 15.48 -2.81
CA SER A 328 29.86 14.75 -3.36
C SER A 328 30.13 13.40 -2.69
N GLY A 329 29.72 13.24 -1.43
CA GLY A 329 30.30 12.24 -0.52
C GLY A 329 31.83 12.32 -0.43
N ASP A 330 32.45 11.22 -0.03
CA ASP A 330 33.88 10.94 -0.15
C ASP A 330 34.08 9.74 -1.08
N ALA A 331 34.64 10.00 -2.27
CA ALA A 331 34.93 8.98 -3.28
C ALA A 331 36.24 8.20 -3.03
N SER A 332 37.04 8.56 -2.02
CA SER A 332 38.42 8.05 -1.86
C SER A 332 38.52 6.61 -1.32
N GLY A 333 37.50 6.11 -0.61
CA GLY A 333 37.44 4.75 -0.05
C GLY A 333 36.32 3.85 -0.61
N GLY A 334 35.62 4.28 -1.66
CA GLY A 334 34.50 3.53 -2.25
C GLY A 334 33.31 3.33 -1.29
N ALA A 335 32.58 2.23 -1.42
CA ALA A 335 31.40 1.90 -0.60
C ALA A 335 31.69 1.53 0.87
N GLN A 336 32.84 1.98 1.41
CA GLN A 336 33.21 1.86 2.82
C GLN A 336 33.49 3.23 3.48
N THR A 337 33.26 4.36 2.78
CA THR A 337 33.48 5.71 3.34
C THR A 337 32.35 6.20 4.24
N SER A 338 32.73 7.10 5.14
CA SER A 338 31.90 7.83 6.10
C SER A 338 31.27 9.11 5.55
N ASP A 339 31.03 9.19 4.23
CA ASP A 339 30.32 10.31 3.61
C ASP A 339 29.78 9.85 2.25
N LEU A 340 28.47 9.62 2.14
CA LEU A 340 27.82 9.20 0.88
C LEU A 340 26.93 10.32 0.36
N GLY A 341 26.99 10.57 -0.96
CA GLY A 341 26.26 11.65 -1.62
C GLY A 341 25.88 11.28 -3.05
N TYR A 342 24.74 11.77 -3.53
CA TYR A 342 24.19 11.36 -4.84
C TYR A 342 25.07 11.77 -6.03
N ALA A 343 25.76 12.91 -5.95
CA ALA A 343 26.57 13.48 -7.03
C ALA A 343 28.06 13.05 -6.98
N GLN A 344 28.35 11.91 -6.37
CA GLN A 344 29.70 11.36 -6.20
C GLN A 344 30.38 11.03 -7.55
N THR A 345 31.66 11.39 -7.65
CA THR A 345 32.49 11.25 -8.87
C THR A 345 33.89 10.75 -8.52
N ALA A 346 34.43 9.82 -9.32
CA ALA A 346 35.83 9.39 -9.21
C ALA A 346 36.68 10.08 -10.27
N CYS A 347 37.80 10.69 -9.87
CA CYS A 347 38.65 11.49 -10.76
C CYS A 347 40.09 10.96 -10.81
N ILE A 348 40.58 10.62 -12.00
CA ILE A 348 41.93 10.09 -12.24
C ILE A 348 42.64 10.98 -13.27
N ASN A 349 43.79 11.55 -12.90
CA ASN A 349 44.63 12.40 -13.76
C ASN A 349 43.90 13.62 -14.38
N GLY A 350 42.78 14.07 -13.81
CA GLY A 350 41.96 15.18 -14.34
C GLY A 350 40.81 14.76 -15.26
N THR A 351 40.59 13.45 -15.46
CA THR A 351 39.36 12.91 -16.04
C THR A 351 38.48 12.36 -14.92
N CYS A 352 37.23 12.79 -14.85
CA CYS A 352 36.25 12.30 -13.87
C CYS A 352 35.18 11.42 -14.54
N GLU A 353 34.66 10.46 -13.78
CA GLU A 353 33.44 9.71 -14.12
C GLU A 353 32.50 9.62 -12.91
N GLY A 354 31.21 9.36 -13.18
CA GLY A 354 30.21 9.12 -12.14
C GLY A 354 30.52 7.88 -11.31
N ALA A 355 30.38 7.98 -9.99
CA ALA A 355 30.71 6.93 -9.05
C ALA A 355 29.57 6.76 -8.02
N PRO A 356 28.43 6.15 -8.41
CA PRO A 356 27.29 5.94 -7.51
C PRO A 356 27.63 5.02 -6.33
N ALA A 357 26.97 5.27 -5.19
CA ALA A 357 27.23 4.61 -3.92
C ALA A 357 26.58 3.21 -3.75
N GLY A 358 26.19 2.53 -4.84
CA GLY A 358 25.68 1.15 -4.79
C GLY A 358 24.19 1.01 -4.46
N PHE A 359 23.37 2.04 -4.71
CA PHE A 359 21.95 2.08 -4.39
C PHE A 359 21.08 1.93 -5.65
N GLY A 360 20.64 3.03 -6.27
CA GLY A 360 19.84 3.02 -7.51
C GLY A 360 20.53 2.34 -8.71
N ASP A 361 21.86 2.40 -8.77
CA ASP A 361 22.70 1.72 -9.76
C ASP A 361 22.69 0.18 -9.63
N LYS A 362 22.27 -0.34 -8.47
CA LYS A 362 22.04 -1.78 -8.24
C LYS A 362 20.55 -2.11 -8.31
N TRP A 363 19.71 -1.29 -7.70
CA TRP A 363 18.27 -1.50 -7.62
C TRP A 363 17.60 -1.54 -8.99
N ILE A 364 17.91 -0.59 -9.89
CA ILE A 364 17.26 -0.54 -11.21
C ILE A 364 17.69 -1.72 -12.10
N PRO A 365 18.99 -2.04 -12.30
CA PRO A 365 19.38 -3.21 -13.09
C PRO A 365 18.88 -4.53 -12.51
N LEU A 366 19.06 -4.78 -11.20
CA LEU A 366 18.85 -6.12 -10.62
C LEU A 366 17.40 -6.42 -10.23
N PHE A 367 16.61 -5.41 -9.83
CA PHE A 367 15.22 -5.62 -9.38
C PHE A 367 14.19 -5.12 -10.39
N VAL A 368 14.39 -3.93 -10.96
CA VAL A 368 13.41 -3.33 -11.89
C VAL A 368 13.54 -3.93 -13.30
N GLN A 369 14.72 -3.81 -13.90
CA GLN A 369 15.05 -4.33 -15.24
C GLN A 369 15.34 -5.84 -15.24
N LYS A 370 15.76 -6.39 -14.09
CA LYS A 370 16.02 -7.83 -13.85
C LYS A 370 17.08 -8.39 -14.80
N ASN A 371 18.13 -7.60 -15.01
CA ASN A 371 19.20 -7.86 -15.97
C ASN A 371 20.55 -7.50 -15.32
N SER A 372 21.36 -8.50 -14.99
CA SER A 372 22.68 -8.30 -14.35
C SER A 372 23.69 -7.61 -15.26
N SER A 373 23.43 -7.61 -16.57
CA SER A 373 24.27 -7.00 -17.60
C SER A 373 23.81 -5.60 -18.02
N ALA A 374 22.72 -5.07 -17.45
CA ALA A 374 22.27 -3.71 -17.72
C ALA A 374 23.13 -2.68 -16.97
N SER A 375 23.53 -1.60 -17.64
CA SER A 375 24.41 -0.59 -17.07
C SER A 375 23.62 0.58 -16.50
N TRP A 376 23.94 0.99 -15.27
CA TRP A 376 23.44 2.25 -14.71
C TRP A 376 23.87 3.48 -15.54
N LYS A 377 24.93 3.36 -16.35
CA LYS A 377 25.38 4.42 -17.28
C LYS A 377 24.41 4.65 -18.44
N ASP A 378 23.50 3.71 -18.71
CA ASP A 378 22.44 3.82 -19.73
C ASP A 378 21.17 4.52 -19.17
N LEU A 379 21.16 4.88 -17.88
CA LEU A 379 20.06 5.60 -17.24
C LEU A 379 20.16 7.11 -17.51
N THR A 380 19.06 7.69 -18.00
CA THR A 380 18.95 9.10 -18.40
C THR A 380 17.73 9.74 -17.74
N PRO A 381 17.63 11.08 -17.69
CA PRO A 381 16.47 11.78 -17.13
C PRO A 381 15.13 11.42 -17.82
N GLU A 382 15.19 11.01 -19.08
CA GLU A 382 14.02 10.63 -19.88
C GLU A 382 13.53 9.20 -19.61
N ASN A 383 14.44 8.26 -19.29
CA ASN A 383 14.09 6.85 -19.06
C ASN A 383 13.89 6.50 -17.58
N LEU A 384 14.54 7.22 -16.65
CA LEU A 384 14.41 6.99 -15.21
C LEU A 384 12.94 7.03 -14.72
N PRO A 385 12.05 7.95 -15.17
CA PRO A 385 10.66 7.99 -14.71
C PRO A 385 9.84 6.73 -15.06
N GLY A 386 10.25 5.96 -16.08
CA GLY A 386 9.68 4.65 -16.40
C GLY A 386 10.06 3.63 -15.33
N PHE A 387 11.36 3.42 -15.13
CA PHE A 387 11.89 2.52 -14.11
C PHE A 387 11.46 2.89 -12.68
N PHE A 388 11.29 4.19 -12.40
CA PHE A 388 10.74 4.68 -11.14
C PHE A 388 9.30 4.18 -10.90
N LYS A 389 8.43 4.28 -11.91
CA LYS A 389 7.04 3.78 -11.83
C LYS A 389 6.98 2.25 -11.78
N GLU A 390 7.84 1.56 -12.51
CA GLU A 390 7.97 0.10 -12.46
C GLU A 390 8.47 -0.38 -11.09
N SER A 391 9.41 0.34 -10.48
CA SER A 391 9.93 0.04 -9.15
C SER A 391 8.83 0.06 -8.08
N ILE A 392 8.01 1.11 -8.03
CA ILE A 392 6.89 1.21 -7.09
C ILE A 392 5.90 0.06 -7.31
N ARG A 393 5.47 -0.12 -8.57
CA ARG A 393 4.50 -1.15 -8.96
C ARG A 393 4.96 -2.58 -8.67
N GLY A 394 6.27 -2.84 -8.73
CA GLY A 394 6.84 -4.16 -8.49
C GLY A 394 7.08 -4.50 -7.02
N PHE A 395 7.39 -3.50 -6.17
CA PHE A 395 8.08 -3.78 -4.90
C PHE A 395 7.53 -3.04 -3.66
N ASN A 396 6.64 -2.06 -3.79
CA ASN A 396 6.16 -1.28 -2.63
C ASN A 396 5.55 -2.15 -1.52
N SER A 397 4.74 -3.15 -1.88
CA SER A 397 4.14 -4.11 -0.92
C SER A 397 5.14 -5.03 -0.23
N ILE A 398 6.36 -5.17 -0.75
CA ILE A 398 7.40 -6.09 -0.25
C ILE A 398 8.40 -5.34 0.65
N ILE A 399 9.00 -4.27 0.13
CA ILE A 399 10.13 -3.56 0.77
C ILE A 399 9.84 -2.08 1.05
N GLY A 400 8.83 -1.48 0.42
CA GLY A 400 8.57 -0.04 0.47
C GLY A 400 8.44 0.52 1.88
N THR A 401 7.82 -0.21 2.80
CA THR A 401 7.69 0.20 4.22
C THR A 401 6.99 1.56 4.36
N ALA A 402 5.97 1.78 3.52
CA ALA A 402 5.29 3.05 3.31
C ALA A 402 3.91 3.14 4.00
N ASP A 403 3.50 2.14 4.78
CA ASP A 403 2.17 2.12 5.40
C ASP A 403 2.11 3.12 6.58
N ALA A 404 1.18 4.08 6.51
CA ALA A 404 1.00 5.11 7.52
C ALA A 404 -0.01 4.73 8.62
N ASP A 405 -0.73 3.60 8.51
CA ASP A 405 -1.64 3.14 9.55
C ASP A 405 -0.89 2.41 10.67
N LEU A 406 -0.48 3.15 11.68
CA LEU A 406 0.13 2.61 12.90
C LEU A 406 -0.90 2.31 14.01
N SER A 407 -2.20 2.19 13.69
CA SER A 407 -3.25 1.91 14.69
C SER A 407 -3.05 0.59 15.43
N GLY A 408 -2.54 -0.44 14.75
CA GLY A 408 -2.16 -1.72 15.38
C GLY A 408 -1.07 -1.54 16.44
N PHE A 409 -0.01 -0.79 16.12
CA PHE A 409 1.10 -0.51 17.04
C PHE A 409 0.71 0.44 18.17
N ARG A 410 -0.26 1.33 17.93
CA ARG A 410 -0.92 2.09 19.00
C ARG A 410 -1.72 1.16 19.94
N ALA A 411 -2.45 0.20 19.38
CA ALA A 411 -3.32 -0.70 20.12
C ALA A 411 -2.56 -1.75 20.97
N SER A 412 -1.39 -2.20 20.52
CA SER A 412 -0.46 -3.00 21.35
C SER A 412 0.15 -2.19 22.50
N GLY A 413 0.03 -0.85 22.46
CA GLY A 413 0.57 0.08 23.46
C GLY A 413 1.97 0.59 23.14
N GLY A 414 2.50 0.25 21.96
CA GLY A 414 3.88 0.52 21.54
C GLY A 414 4.29 2.00 21.55
N LYS A 415 5.60 2.23 21.52
CA LYS A 415 6.23 3.56 21.42
C LYS A 415 7.29 3.61 20.34
N LEU A 416 7.11 4.49 19.36
CA LEU A 416 8.01 4.69 18.22
C LEU A 416 8.70 6.05 18.34
N MET A 417 10.02 6.04 18.24
CA MET A 417 10.83 7.24 18.22
C MET A 417 11.73 7.22 16.99
N THR A 418 11.71 8.32 16.24
CA THR A 418 12.60 8.54 15.09
C THR A 418 13.33 9.84 15.31
N TYR A 419 14.63 9.88 15.04
CA TYR A 419 15.28 11.13 14.67
C TYR A 419 15.88 11.03 13.27
N HIS A 420 16.14 12.17 12.64
CA HIS A 420 16.71 12.25 11.30
C HIS A 420 17.51 13.57 11.20
N GLY A 421 18.74 13.51 10.67
CA GLY A 421 19.57 14.69 10.46
C GLY A 421 19.08 15.58 9.31
N THR A 422 19.38 16.87 9.35
CA THR A 422 19.09 17.77 8.20
C THR A 422 20.08 17.54 7.06
N ALA A 423 21.38 17.50 7.39
CA ALA A 423 22.50 17.37 6.46
C ALA A 423 22.73 15.93 5.97
N ASP A 424 21.68 15.10 5.92
CA ASP A 424 21.77 13.71 5.46
C ASP A 424 21.97 13.65 3.94
N GLY A 425 23.21 13.35 3.52
CA GLY A 425 23.62 13.24 2.12
C GLY A 425 23.09 12.01 1.39
N LEU A 426 22.51 11.06 2.12
CA LEU A 426 22.02 9.80 1.59
C LEU A 426 20.49 9.69 1.65
N ILE A 427 19.89 9.85 2.82
CA ILE A 427 18.46 9.61 3.05
C ILE A 427 17.73 10.95 3.15
N PRO A 428 16.77 11.28 2.27
CA PRO A 428 16.08 12.56 2.34
C PRO A 428 15.26 12.73 3.63
N LEU A 429 15.64 13.67 4.51
CA LEU A 429 14.84 14.07 5.69
C LEU A 429 13.36 14.25 5.35
N LYS A 430 13.11 14.90 4.21
CA LYS A 430 11.79 15.19 3.65
C LYS A 430 10.89 13.95 3.54
N GLN A 431 11.44 12.74 3.32
CA GLN A 431 10.65 11.50 3.29
C GLN A 431 10.15 11.06 4.67
N THR A 432 10.93 11.28 5.72
CA THR A 432 10.52 11.00 7.10
C THR A 432 9.49 12.03 7.59
N THR A 433 9.68 13.32 7.26
CA THR A 433 8.65 14.33 7.61
C THR A 433 7.38 14.16 6.77
N HIS A 434 7.47 13.66 5.54
CA HIS A 434 6.33 13.26 4.73
C HIS A 434 5.55 12.12 5.40
N TYR A 435 6.20 10.99 5.70
CA TYR A 435 5.59 9.86 6.41
C TYR A 435 4.89 10.28 7.71
N TYR A 436 5.57 11.08 8.55
CA TYR A 436 5.00 11.56 9.81
C TYR A 436 3.75 12.44 9.60
N LYS A 437 3.74 13.27 8.56
CA LYS A 437 2.54 14.02 8.14
C LYS A 437 1.44 13.08 7.64
N GLU A 438 1.76 11.92 7.08
CA GLU A 438 0.78 10.91 6.66
C GLU A 438 0.14 10.20 7.87
N VAL A 439 0.96 9.73 8.83
CA VAL A 439 0.45 9.15 10.09
C VAL A 439 -0.44 10.16 10.82
N LEU A 440 -0.05 11.44 10.88
CA LEU A 440 -0.85 12.51 11.52
C LEU A 440 -2.16 12.85 10.76
N LYS A 441 -2.28 12.56 9.46
CA LYS A 441 -3.56 12.68 8.71
C LYS A 441 -4.55 11.57 9.09
N LEU A 442 -4.05 10.40 9.50
CA LEU A 442 -4.85 9.23 9.87
C LEU A 442 -5.18 9.24 11.38
N ASP A 443 -4.17 9.49 12.22
CA ASP A 443 -4.30 9.63 13.67
C ASP A 443 -3.73 10.97 14.16
N PRO A 444 -4.59 12.00 14.31
CA PRO A 444 -4.18 13.30 14.87
C PRO A 444 -3.66 13.24 16.32
N LYS A 445 -3.72 12.08 16.99
CA LYS A 445 -3.14 11.83 18.32
C LYS A 445 -1.86 10.97 18.26
N ALA A 446 -1.24 10.80 17.08
CA ALA A 446 -0.04 9.99 16.94
C ALA A 446 1.09 10.40 17.90
N GLN A 447 1.17 11.68 18.29
CA GLN A 447 2.14 12.21 19.27
C GLN A 447 2.10 11.56 20.67
N ASP A 448 1.04 10.81 20.99
CA ASP A 448 0.91 9.95 22.19
C ASP A 448 1.77 8.67 22.12
N PHE A 449 2.25 8.29 20.92
CA PHE A 449 2.99 7.05 20.71
C PHE A 449 4.10 7.08 19.66
N TYR A 450 4.01 7.91 18.62
CA TYR A 450 5.03 8.14 17.60
C TYR A 450 5.52 9.59 17.66
N ARG A 451 6.85 9.79 17.74
CA ARG A 451 7.48 11.12 17.67
C ARG A 451 8.68 11.12 16.72
N VAL A 452 8.79 12.20 15.96
CA VAL A 452 9.91 12.50 15.06
C VAL A 452 10.67 13.71 15.57
N PHE A 453 12.00 13.62 15.56
CA PHE A 453 12.93 14.69 15.95
C PHE A 453 13.88 15.01 14.79
N GLU A 454 13.80 16.22 14.26
CA GLU A 454 14.71 16.72 13.23
C GLU A 454 15.99 17.24 13.93
N VAL A 455 17.18 16.92 13.41
CA VAL A 455 18.47 17.26 14.06
C VAL A 455 19.34 18.08 13.12
N PRO A 456 19.36 19.43 13.27
CA PRO A 456 20.17 20.32 12.44
C PRO A 456 21.65 19.93 12.38
N GLY A 457 22.23 20.00 11.18
CA GLY A 457 23.65 19.73 10.89
C GLY A 457 24.12 18.27 11.04
N ARG A 458 23.27 17.36 11.55
CA ARG A 458 23.63 15.92 11.63
C ARG A 458 23.57 15.30 10.23
N LYS A 459 24.64 14.60 9.84
CA LYS A 459 24.72 13.78 8.61
C LYS A 459 24.00 12.43 8.79
N SER A 460 23.94 11.63 7.71
CA SER A 460 23.57 10.21 7.79
C SER A 460 24.51 9.46 8.73
N GLU A 461 23.97 8.48 9.45
CA GLU A 461 24.75 7.62 10.34
C GLU A 461 25.14 6.28 9.72
N ALA A 462 24.58 5.97 8.54
CA ALA A 462 25.22 5.01 7.63
C ALA A 462 26.59 5.52 7.16
N SER A 463 26.82 6.84 7.25
CA SER A 463 28.04 7.54 6.87
C SER A 463 28.95 7.83 8.07
N ARG A 464 29.34 6.82 8.85
CA ARG A 464 30.43 6.94 9.87
C ARG A 464 31.41 5.76 9.94
N ALA A 465 31.35 4.81 9.00
CA ALA A 465 32.28 3.68 8.98
C ALA A 465 33.73 4.11 8.64
N VAL A 466 34.69 3.49 9.35
CA VAL A 466 36.14 3.47 9.09
C VAL A 466 36.89 4.82 9.10
N GLU A 467 37.49 5.16 10.26
CA GLU A 467 38.77 5.90 10.29
C GLU A 467 39.81 5.29 11.28
N GLU A 468 39.50 4.18 11.97
CA GLU A 468 40.35 3.66 13.07
C GLU A 468 40.78 2.17 12.95
N THR A 469 40.51 1.47 11.85
CA THR A 469 41.00 0.09 11.62
C THR A 469 42.36 0.05 10.92
N GLY A 470 43.31 0.84 11.45
CA GLY A 470 44.69 0.94 10.95
C GLY A 470 45.65 -0.16 11.42
N THR A 471 45.14 -1.28 11.98
CA THR A 471 45.95 -2.46 12.32
C THR A 471 45.18 -3.77 12.17
N GLU A 472 45.94 -4.79 11.78
CA GLU A 472 45.59 -6.19 11.45
C GLU A 472 44.46 -6.87 12.27
N VAL A 473 43.49 -7.44 11.57
CA VAL A 473 42.70 -8.59 12.06
C VAL A 473 42.68 -9.67 10.98
N SER A 474 43.48 -10.73 11.17
CA SER A 474 43.55 -11.88 10.26
C SER A 474 43.20 -13.18 10.97
N SER A 475 42.28 -13.94 10.36
CA SER A 475 41.94 -15.36 10.61
C SER A 475 41.50 -15.82 12.02
N SER A 476 40.25 -16.31 12.06
CA SER A 476 39.71 -17.58 12.63
C SER A 476 40.35 -18.29 13.86
N PRO A 477 39.54 -19.06 14.61
CA PRO A 477 39.81 -19.31 16.04
C PRO A 477 40.83 -20.40 16.39
N ALA A 478 41.64 -20.05 17.40
CA ALA A 478 42.16 -20.89 18.49
C ALA A 478 43.02 -22.13 18.17
N THR A 479 44.35 -22.01 18.37
CA THR A 479 45.11 -23.00 19.18
C THR A 479 46.47 -22.49 19.70
N GLN A 480 46.71 -22.72 21.01
CA GLN A 480 48.01 -22.87 21.72
C GLN A 480 49.10 -21.76 21.80
N SER A 481 49.38 -21.41 23.07
CA SER A 481 50.71 -21.33 23.74
C SER A 481 51.75 -20.22 23.46
N THR A 482 51.82 -19.28 24.41
CA THR A 482 53.01 -18.84 25.20
C THR A 482 54.28 -18.21 24.57
N GLN A 483 54.81 -17.22 25.31
CA GLN A 483 56.19 -16.66 25.36
C GLN A 483 56.58 -15.46 24.45
N ALA A 484 56.54 -14.28 25.09
CA ALA A 484 57.71 -13.42 25.36
C ALA A 484 58.30 -12.43 24.32
N ALA A 485 58.29 -11.16 24.75
CA ALA A 485 59.42 -10.21 24.75
C ALA A 485 59.79 -9.33 23.51
N ALA A 486 59.23 -8.10 23.55
CA ALA A 486 59.98 -6.84 23.72
C ALA A 486 60.66 -6.08 22.54
N ARG A 487 60.63 -4.73 22.66
CA ARG A 487 61.44 -3.68 21.98
C ARG A 487 61.09 -3.36 20.50
N SER A 488 61.30 -2.14 19.97
CA SER A 488 61.49 -0.80 20.60
C SER A 488 61.51 0.36 19.58
N GLY A 489 60.80 1.46 19.87
CA GLY A 489 61.00 2.81 19.28
C GLY A 489 60.55 3.02 17.82
N SER A 490 60.62 4.23 17.23
CA SER A 490 60.65 5.62 17.77
C SER A 490 60.84 6.63 16.61
N ILE A 491 60.41 7.90 16.78
CA ILE A 491 60.65 9.07 15.88
C ILE A 491 59.77 9.06 14.60
N GLY A 492 59.16 10.17 14.15
CA GLY A 492 59.00 11.48 14.81
C GLY A 492 58.58 12.64 13.88
N SER A 493 57.77 13.55 14.42
CA SER A 493 57.57 14.98 14.05
C SER A 493 57.45 15.42 12.59
N HIS A 494 56.32 16.05 12.25
CA HIS A 494 56.25 17.51 12.07
C HIS A 494 54.79 18.02 12.18
N ALA A 495 54.61 19.28 12.58
CA ALA A 495 53.30 19.92 12.74
C ALA A 495 53.32 21.38 12.27
N SER A 496 52.25 21.84 11.60
CA SER A 496 52.00 23.23 11.19
C SER A 496 50.56 23.36 10.62
N PRO A 497 49.94 24.56 10.60
CA PRO A 497 48.73 24.68 11.42
C PRO A 497 47.53 25.35 10.74
N HIS A 498 46.34 24.75 10.89
CA HIS A 498 45.06 25.45 10.84
C HIS A 498 44.20 25.03 12.03
N GLY A 499 43.60 26.00 12.72
CA GLY A 499 42.82 25.74 13.93
C GLY A 499 41.41 25.29 13.60
N SER A 500 41.08 24.05 13.95
CA SER A 500 39.70 23.62 14.12
C SER A 500 39.11 24.28 15.37
N ALA A 501 37.93 24.89 15.25
CA ALA A 501 37.11 25.19 16.41
C ALA A 501 36.54 23.85 16.92
N SER A 502 36.79 23.52 18.19
CA SER A 502 36.27 22.30 18.81
C SER A 502 34.79 22.45 19.11
N PHE A 503 33.92 21.95 18.22
CA PHE A 503 32.50 21.79 18.51
C PHE A 503 32.29 20.71 19.57
N GLU A 504 31.87 21.10 20.77
CA GLU A 504 31.20 20.18 21.69
C GLU A 504 29.77 19.94 21.19
N SER A 505 29.51 18.77 20.61
CA SER A 505 28.18 18.41 20.10
C SER A 505 27.22 18.12 21.26
N GLN A 506 26.36 19.09 21.58
CA GLN A 506 25.26 18.89 22.52
C GLN A 506 24.20 17.95 21.91
N GLN A 507 24.33 16.64 22.16
CA GLN A 507 23.39 15.63 21.70
C GLN A 507 22.38 15.23 22.79
N LEU A 508 21.12 15.01 22.36
CA LEU A 508 20.04 14.51 23.19
C LEU A 508 20.31 13.05 23.61
N THR A 509 20.44 12.81 24.92
CA THR A 509 20.64 11.48 25.51
C THR A 509 19.31 10.90 26.00
N PHE A 510 18.87 9.77 25.40
CA PHE A 510 17.58 9.14 25.71
C PHE A 510 17.73 7.99 26.73
N ALA A 511 17.75 8.32 28.03
CA ALA A 511 17.93 7.34 29.10
C ALA A 511 16.60 6.81 29.69
N PHE A 512 16.25 5.55 29.41
CA PHE A 512 15.06 4.86 29.96
C PHE A 512 15.20 4.50 31.46
N SER A 513 15.07 5.52 32.31
CA SER A 513 15.25 5.44 33.77
C SER A 513 14.03 4.87 34.52
N PRO A 514 14.22 4.05 35.58
CA PRO A 514 13.13 3.51 36.39
C PRO A 514 12.54 4.55 37.37
N PRO A 515 11.28 4.41 37.81
CA PRO A 515 10.61 5.39 38.67
C PRO A 515 11.03 5.32 40.14
N ALA A 516 11.25 6.48 40.76
CA ALA A 516 11.49 6.62 42.20
C ALA A 516 10.18 6.68 43.03
N GLY A 517 10.23 6.25 44.28
CA GLY A 517 9.03 5.98 45.09
C GLY A 517 8.56 7.08 46.04
N SER A 518 7.24 7.28 46.06
CA SER A 518 6.38 7.63 47.21
C SER A 518 6.03 9.11 47.55
N ARG A 519 4.70 9.36 47.44
CA ARG A 519 3.83 10.29 48.21
C ARG A 519 3.84 11.81 47.89
N PRO A 520 2.72 12.53 48.14
CA PRO A 520 2.43 13.79 47.46
C PRO A 520 2.45 15.06 48.34
N GLY A 521 2.51 16.22 47.67
CA GLY A 521 2.25 17.57 48.20
C GLY A 521 1.45 18.40 47.18
N GLU A 522 0.93 19.55 47.58
CA GLU A 522 -0.14 20.27 46.86
C GLU A 522 0.33 21.25 45.75
N ALA A 523 -0.67 21.78 45.05
CA ALA A 523 -0.68 22.75 43.94
C ALA A 523 0.00 24.12 44.26
N PRO A 524 0.22 25.07 43.31
CA PRO A 524 -0.50 25.24 42.04
C PRO A 524 0.32 25.65 40.78
N ALA A 525 -0.40 25.82 39.66
CA ALA A 525 0.15 26.16 38.35
C ALA A 525 0.50 27.65 38.17
N GLN A 526 1.48 27.91 37.29
CA GLN A 526 1.66 29.21 36.63
C GLN A 526 1.92 29.02 35.13
N ARG A 527 1.35 29.90 34.30
CA ARG A 527 1.84 30.17 32.93
C ARG A 527 3.10 31.02 33.03
N PHE A 528 4.06 30.84 32.13
CA PHE A 528 5.01 31.91 31.78
C PHE A 528 5.30 31.98 30.28
N THR A 529 5.78 33.14 29.85
CA THR A 529 5.96 33.55 28.45
C THR A 529 7.31 34.23 28.28
N GLY A 530 8.06 33.82 27.25
CA GLY A 530 8.98 34.70 26.50
C GLY A 530 10.32 35.09 27.14
N HIS A 531 11.38 34.97 26.33
CA HIS A 531 12.75 35.43 26.55
C HIS A 531 13.52 34.79 27.72
N GLY A 532 14.86 34.84 27.63
CA GLY A 532 15.77 34.15 28.54
C GLY A 532 17.07 34.92 28.76
N SER A 533 18.02 34.25 29.41
CA SER A 533 19.35 34.78 29.75
C SER A 533 20.33 33.62 29.91
N HIS A 534 21.59 33.79 29.49
CA HIS A 534 22.64 32.80 29.73
C HIS A 534 22.85 32.51 31.22
N GLY A 535 23.21 31.28 31.54
CA GLY A 535 23.69 30.85 32.85
C GLY A 535 24.26 29.44 32.75
N ASP A 536 25.53 29.26 33.11
CA ASP A 536 26.23 27.98 32.99
C ASP A 536 25.70 26.95 34.00
N GLY A 537 25.50 25.70 33.58
CA GLY A 537 25.11 24.63 34.50
C GLY A 537 24.79 23.29 33.84
N ASN A 538 25.64 22.29 34.09
CA ASN A 538 25.35 20.88 33.76
C ASN A 538 24.12 20.39 34.55
N ALA A 539 23.02 20.11 33.86
CA ALA A 539 21.84 19.46 34.44
C ALA A 539 21.13 18.56 33.38
N PRO A 540 21.09 17.23 33.55
CA PRO A 540 20.39 16.36 32.61
C PRO A 540 18.87 16.48 32.76
N ILE A 541 18.15 16.67 31.65
CA ILE A 541 16.69 16.76 31.62
C ILE A 541 16.08 15.35 31.67
N GLY A 542 15.96 14.81 32.88
CA GLY A 542 15.39 13.48 33.12
C GLY A 542 13.86 13.46 33.01
N PHE A 543 13.32 12.78 31.99
CA PHE A 543 11.88 12.53 31.86
C PHE A 543 11.46 11.24 32.58
N MET A 544 10.70 11.34 33.68
CA MET A 544 10.07 10.19 34.33
C MET A 544 8.68 9.89 33.72
N LEU A 545 8.52 8.67 33.19
CA LEU A 545 7.24 8.17 32.68
C LEU A 545 6.37 7.58 33.81
N ASN A 546 5.57 8.43 34.46
CA ASN A 546 4.57 7.98 35.43
C ASN A 546 3.33 7.38 34.73
N ARG A 547 3.04 6.09 34.96
CA ARG A 547 1.73 5.49 34.68
C ARG A 547 0.85 5.56 35.93
N GLY A 548 -0.39 6.03 35.77
CA GLY A 548 -1.45 5.93 36.78
C GLY A 548 -2.81 5.76 36.09
N PRO A 549 -3.73 4.92 36.61
CA PRO A 549 -5.04 4.73 36.00
C PRO A 549 -5.95 5.95 36.25
N PRO A 550 -6.85 6.30 35.31
CA PRO A 550 -7.86 7.33 35.53
C PRO A 550 -8.93 6.85 36.54
N ALA A 551 -9.39 7.75 37.41
CA ALA A 551 -10.47 7.51 38.37
C ALA A 551 -11.83 8.00 37.85
N GLU A 552 -12.91 7.40 38.34
CA GLU A 552 -14.29 7.72 37.93
C GLU A 552 -14.79 9.10 38.43
N PRO A 553 -15.62 9.82 37.64
CA PRO A 553 -16.40 10.96 38.13
C PRO A 553 -17.82 10.56 38.61
N PRO A 554 -18.35 11.15 39.70
CA PRO A 554 -19.69 10.85 40.23
C PRO A 554 -20.85 11.55 39.46
N PRO A 555 -22.12 11.13 39.64
CA PRO A 555 -23.21 11.45 38.69
C PRO A 555 -24.27 12.47 39.17
N ARG A 556 -25.14 12.88 38.22
CA ARG A 556 -26.41 13.67 38.33
C ARG A 556 -26.24 15.20 38.47
N SER A 557 -27.17 16.07 38.04
CA SER A 557 -28.52 15.91 37.43
C SER A 557 -28.88 17.04 36.44
N SER A 558 -29.96 16.86 35.68
CA SER A 558 -30.57 17.79 34.71
C SER A 558 -31.32 19.00 35.32
N PHE A 559 -31.55 20.04 34.51
CA PHE A 559 -32.86 20.69 34.27
C PHE A 559 -32.78 21.64 33.03
N ALA A 560 -33.91 22.20 32.56
CA ALA A 560 -34.03 22.80 31.21
C ALA A 560 -34.88 24.10 31.15
N SER A 561 -34.77 24.90 30.06
CA SER A 561 -35.84 25.74 29.46
C SER A 561 -35.38 26.57 28.24
N SER A 562 -36.33 27.07 27.45
CA SER A 562 -36.19 27.87 26.20
C SER A 562 -37.26 29.02 26.18
N PRO A 563 -37.60 29.70 25.06
CA PRO A 563 -36.88 30.81 24.40
C PRO A 563 -37.77 32.08 24.10
N GLY A 564 -37.24 33.08 23.36
CA GLY A 564 -37.99 34.18 22.70
C GLY A 564 -37.11 34.99 21.71
N TYR A 565 -37.52 35.33 20.47
CA TYR A 565 -38.50 36.35 19.97
C TYR A 565 -37.97 37.81 20.00
N LEU A 566 -38.12 38.68 18.99
CA LEU A 566 -38.62 38.57 17.58
C LEU A 566 -38.31 39.86 16.75
N ASP A 567 -38.36 39.79 15.40
CA ASP A 567 -38.77 40.84 14.42
C ASP A 567 -37.94 42.16 14.27
N SER A 568 -38.04 43.02 13.24
CA SER A 568 -38.87 43.14 11.99
C SER A 568 -38.21 44.19 11.01
N ILE A 569 -38.72 44.59 9.83
CA ILE A 569 -39.25 43.92 8.59
C ILE A 569 -39.50 45.05 7.50
N ARG A 570 -40.10 44.77 6.32
CA ARG A 570 -40.55 45.68 5.20
C ARG A 570 -39.51 46.20 4.19
N ASP A 571 -39.83 46.45 2.91
CA ASP A 571 -40.99 46.16 2.02
C ASP A 571 -40.48 46.25 0.54
N GLY A 572 -41.19 45.89 -0.55
CA GLY A 572 -42.56 45.35 -0.73
C GLY A 572 -43.10 45.67 -2.16
N LEU A 573 -44.23 45.05 -2.56
CA LEU A 573 -45.05 45.31 -3.79
C LEU A 573 -44.45 44.89 -5.16
N ALA A 574 -45.19 44.38 -6.17
CA ALA A 574 -46.59 43.93 -6.38
C ALA A 574 -46.65 43.38 -7.86
N SER A 575 -47.68 42.78 -8.50
CA SER A 575 -49.02 42.16 -8.28
C SER A 575 -49.50 41.78 -9.72
N GLU A 576 -50.42 40.87 -10.10
CA GLU A 576 -51.28 39.79 -9.55
C GLU A 576 -51.97 39.15 -10.80
N SER A 577 -52.71 38.03 -10.85
CA SER A 577 -53.12 36.91 -9.97
C SER A 577 -53.58 35.76 -10.94
N GLY A 578 -53.95 34.53 -10.56
CA GLY A 578 -53.97 33.82 -9.28
C GLY A 578 -54.71 32.46 -9.43
N GLY A 579 -54.43 31.47 -8.57
CA GLY A 579 -55.16 30.19 -8.61
C GLY A 579 -54.56 29.02 -7.81
N TRP A 580 -55.17 28.73 -6.66
CA TRP A 580 -55.00 27.52 -5.82
C TRP A 580 -53.70 27.35 -5.01
N ASN A 581 -53.80 26.51 -3.97
CA ASN A 581 -53.01 26.63 -2.73
C ASN A 581 -51.83 25.65 -2.62
N PRO A 582 -50.74 26.04 -1.94
CA PRO A 582 -49.66 25.13 -1.53
C PRO A 582 -50.09 24.27 -0.33
N GLY A 583 -49.55 23.05 -0.24
CA GLY A 583 -49.93 22.09 0.80
C GLY A 583 -48.99 20.89 0.92
N GLU A 584 -47.68 21.13 0.93
CA GLU A 584 -46.68 20.06 1.11
C GLU A 584 -46.14 20.04 2.54
N VAL A 585 -46.55 19.01 3.29
CA VAL A 585 -45.94 18.60 4.56
C VAL A 585 -45.01 17.41 4.28
N GLN A 586 -43.87 17.39 4.95
CA GLN A 586 -42.87 16.30 4.86
C GLN A 586 -43.49 14.93 5.14
N PRO A 587 -43.26 13.91 4.28
CA PRO A 587 -43.44 12.52 4.66
C PRO A 587 -42.32 12.09 5.62
N GLN A 588 -42.57 12.18 6.94
CA GLN A 588 -41.75 11.45 7.90
C GLN A 588 -41.96 9.94 7.71
N LEU A 589 -40.91 9.21 7.36
CA LEU A 589 -40.97 7.74 7.26
C LEU A 589 -40.75 7.11 8.64
N GLN A 590 -41.74 7.26 9.53
CA GLN A 590 -41.74 6.55 10.82
C GLN A 590 -42.03 5.05 10.60
N ILE A 591 -41.04 4.21 10.90
CA ILE A 591 -41.23 2.77 11.02
C ILE A 591 -41.48 2.46 12.49
N SER A 592 -42.75 2.35 12.88
CA SER A 592 -43.14 1.99 14.25
C SER A 592 -44.41 1.15 14.31
N TYR A 593 -44.19 -0.16 14.52
CA TYR A 593 -45.12 -1.18 15.03
C TYR A 593 -46.40 -1.54 14.26
N LEU A 594 -46.45 -2.83 13.91
CA LEU A 594 -47.63 -3.67 14.17
C LEU A 594 -47.20 -4.93 14.93
N LEU A 595 -46.99 -4.79 16.24
CA LEU A 595 -47.26 -5.88 17.17
C LEU A 595 -48.77 -5.80 17.48
N GLY A 596 -49.52 -6.84 17.12
CA GLY A 596 -50.95 -6.95 17.39
C GLY A 596 -51.23 -8.20 18.20
N ASP A 597 -51.53 -8.03 19.49
CA ASP A 597 -52.01 -9.11 20.34
C ASP A 597 -53.37 -9.65 19.84
N SER A 598 -53.65 -10.92 20.10
CA SER A 598 -55.01 -11.46 20.08
C SER A 598 -55.18 -12.63 21.07
N PRO A 599 -56.38 -12.82 21.66
CA PRO A 599 -56.46 -13.32 23.02
C PRO A 599 -56.77 -14.81 23.16
N SER A 600 -56.53 -15.31 24.37
CA SER A 600 -56.87 -16.64 24.90
C SER A 600 -58.21 -17.26 24.46
N THR A 601 -58.26 -18.58 24.24
CA THR A 601 -58.94 -19.52 25.15
C THR A 601 -58.74 -21.03 24.85
N GLN A 602 -58.61 -21.82 25.92
CA GLN A 602 -59.00 -23.23 26.16
C GLN A 602 -58.95 -24.33 25.06
N GLY A 603 -58.38 -25.50 25.45
CA GLY A 603 -59.24 -26.71 25.56
C GLY A 603 -58.79 -28.04 24.92
N GLY A 604 -58.08 -28.90 25.67
CA GLY A 604 -57.93 -30.36 25.40
C GLY A 604 -57.01 -30.74 24.20
N SER A 605 -56.63 -32.01 24.01
CA SER A 605 -56.62 -33.19 24.91
C SER A 605 -55.58 -34.23 24.43
N ALA A 606 -55.15 -35.13 25.32
CA ALA A 606 -54.13 -36.19 25.12
C ALA A 606 -54.61 -37.33 24.15
N PRO A 607 -53.84 -38.41 23.82
CA PRO A 607 -52.58 -38.90 24.46
C PRO A 607 -51.49 -39.62 23.61
N ARG A 608 -50.26 -39.70 24.18
CA ARG A 608 -49.25 -40.82 24.12
C ARG A 608 -48.75 -41.32 22.73
N GLU A 609 -47.68 -42.10 22.56
CA GLU A 609 -46.69 -42.82 23.41
C GLU A 609 -45.26 -42.34 23.03
N ARG A 610 -44.18 -42.33 23.83
CA ARG A 610 -43.62 -43.15 24.93
C ARG A 610 -42.84 -44.43 24.54
N THR A 611 -41.55 -44.24 24.28
CA THR A 611 -40.41 -45.06 24.76
C THR A 611 -39.17 -44.13 24.79
N GLU A 612 -38.65 -43.77 25.97
CA GLU A 612 -37.52 -44.41 26.68
C GLU A 612 -36.14 -43.94 26.16
N SER A 613 -35.31 -43.18 26.91
CA SER A 613 -34.57 -43.50 28.17
C SER A 613 -33.10 -43.87 27.85
N LEU A 614 -32.01 -43.45 28.53
CA LEU A 614 -31.68 -42.54 29.68
C LEU A 614 -30.11 -42.38 29.63
N ILE A 615 -29.36 -41.48 30.31
CA ILE A 615 -29.56 -40.50 31.39
C ILE A 615 -28.50 -39.35 31.30
N SER A 616 -28.85 -38.14 31.78
CA SER A 616 -28.02 -37.02 32.34
C SER A 616 -26.76 -36.47 31.58
N ASP A 617 -26.23 -35.27 31.86
CA ASP A 617 -26.37 -34.36 33.03
C ASP A 617 -26.32 -32.85 32.69
N VAL A 618 -26.75 -32.02 33.66
CA VAL A 618 -26.71 -30.53 33.72
C VAL A 618 -27.54 -29.72 32.70
N GLU A 619 -28.69 -29.18 33.14
CA GLU A 619 -29.32 -28.01 32.51
C GLU A 619 -28.56 -26.72 32.86
N VAL A 620 -27.79 -26.17 31.91
CA VAL A 620 -27.42 -24.74 31.94
C VAL A 620 -28.55 -23.94 31.30
N ARG A 621 -29.26 -23.11 32.08
CA ARG A 621 -30.16 -22.11 31.48
C ARG A 621 -29.34 -21.10 30.71
N PRO A 622 -29.61 -20.86 29.41
CA PRO A 622 -29.08 -19.67 28.74
C PRO A 622 -29.59 -18.43 29.48
N GLN A 623 -28.67 -17.61 29.99
CA GLN A 623 -29.03 -16.22 30.29
C GLN A 623 -29.22 -15.48 28.95
N PRO A 624 -29.98 -14.37 28.91
CA PRO A 624 -30.00 -13.50 27.74
C PRO A 624 -28.58 -13.04 27.46
N THR A 625 -28.04 -13.39 26.30
CA THR A 625 -26.73 -12.90 25.85
C THR A 625 -26.79 -11.40 25.64
N ASP A 626 -25.82 -10.69 26.20
CA ASP A 626 -25.71 -9.24 26.10
C ASP A 626 -25.61 -8.81 24.62
N PRO A 627 -26.42 -7.84 24.14
CA PRO A 627 -26.31 -7.32 22.77
C PRO A 627 -24.95 -6.68 22.45
N GLU A 628 -24.08 -6.40 23.43
CA GLU A 628 -22.72 -5.92 23.17
C GLU A 628 -21.77 -6.98 22.54
N HIS A 629 -22.20 -8.24 22.39
CA HIS A 629 -21.41 -9.31 21.72
C HIS A 629 -21.69 -9.49 20.21
N CYS A 630 -22.03 -8.43 19.48
CA CYS A 630 -22.03 -8.46 18.01
C CYS A 630 -20.58 -8.55 17.46
N GLY A 631 -20.25 -9.66 16.79
CA GLY A 631 -18.89 -10.00 16.35
C GLY A 631 -18.26 -9.17 15.20
N PHE A 632 -18.72 -7.94 14.97
CA PHE A 632 -18.14 -6.99 14.00
C PHE A 632 -17.86 -5.65 14.67
N THR A 633 -16.75 -5.00 14.32
CA THR A 633 -16.52 -3.59 14.69
C THR A 633 -17.53 -2.68 13.99
N GLY A 634 -17.70 -1.45 14.49
CA GLY A 634 -18.60 -0.46 13.85
C GLY A 634 -18.26 -0.17 12.38
N ARG A 635 -16.97 -0.20 12.01
CA ARG A 635 -16.53 -0.05 10.61
C ARG A 635 -16.85 -1.29 9.78
N GLN A 636 -16.58 -2.50 10.28
CA GLN A 636 -16.96 -3.75 9.62
C GLN A 636 -18.48 -3.84 9.41
N ALA A 637 -19.28 -3.52 10.43
CA ALA A 637 -20.74 -3.51 10.33
C ALA A 637 -21.25 -2.48 9.30
N TYR A 638 -20.60 -1.32 9.18
CA TYR A 638 -20.86 -0.35 8.13
C TYR A 638 -20.52 -0.92 6.73
N LEU A 639 -19.32 -1.47 6.54
CA LEU A 639 -18.90 -2.06 5.26
C LEU A 639 -19.83 -3.21 4.82
N PHE A 640 -20.14 -4.12 5.73
CA PHE A 640 -21.07 -5.24 5.50
C PHE A 640 -22.46 -4.74 5.07
N ARG A 641 -22.95 -3.68 5.72
CA ARG A 641 -24.22 -3.04 5.37
C ARG A 641 -24.13 -2.30 4.03
N THR A 642 -23.02 -1.65 3.70
CA THR A 642 -22.80 -0.99 2.40
C THR A 642 -22.81 -2.00 1.26
N TYR A 643 -22.18 -3.17 1.42
CA TYR A 643 -22.29 -4.27 0.46
C TYR A 643 -23.76 -4.68 0.23
N ILE A 644 -24.50 -5.02 1.29
CA ILE A 644 -25.90 -5.47 1.21
C ILE A 644 -26.81 -4.40 0.59
N MET A 645 -26.64 -3.13 0.97
CA MET A 645 -27.60 -2.06 0.65
C MET A 645 -27.27 -1.29 -0.64
N ARG A 646 -26.01 -1.29 -1.12
CA ARG A 646 -25.60 -0.51 -2.30
C ARG A 646 -24.97 -1.34 -3.42
N ILE A 647 -24.24 -2.42 -3.10
CA ILE A 647 -23.43 -3.15 -4.07
C ILE A 647 -24.13 -4.42 -4.55
N ALA A 648 -24.53 -5.31 -3.64
CA ALA A 648 -25.16 -6.57 -3.99
C ALA A 648 -26.42 -6.45 -4.89
N PRO A 649 -27.29 -5.43 -4.75
CA PRO A 649 -28.43 -5.23 -5.64
C PRO A 649 -28.04 -4.96 -7.11
N SER A 650 -26.83 -4.46 -7.40
CA SER A 650 -26.34 -4.34 -8.78
C SER A 650 -25.80 -5.66 -9.32
N ILE A 651 -25.27 -6.53 -8.46
CA ILE A 651 -24.80 -7.87 -8.84
C ILE A 651 -26.00 -8.74 -9.26
N ASP A 652 -27.05 -8.69 -8.44
CA ASP A 652 -28.32 -9.42 -8.60
C ASP A 652 -29.26 -8.84 -9.66
N ALA A 653 -28.85 -7.86 -10.46
CA ALA A 653 -29.79 -7.09 -11.31
C ALA A 653 -30.54 -7.89 -12.38
N CYS A 654 -30.10 -9.11 -12.72
CA CYS A 654 -30.81 -10.07 -13.58
C CYS A 654 -31.43 -11.25 -12.82
N HIS A 655 -31.55 -11.20 -11.48
CA HIS A 655 -31.96 -12.35 -10.68
C HIS A 655 -32.86 -12.00 -9.47
N ASP A 656 -34.14 -12.32 -9.58
CA ASP A 656 -35.20 -11.94 -8.64
C ASP A 656 -35.02 -12.54 -7.22
N ALA A 657 -34.38 -13.71 -7.14
CA ALA A 657 -34.02 -14.37 -5.89
C ALA A 657 -32.97 -13.61 -5.06
N ARG A 658 -32.21 -12.72 -5.71
CA ARG A 658 -31.16 -11.87 -5.12
C ARG A 658 -30.13 -12.61 -4.23
N PRO A 659 -29.46 -13.67 -4.72
CA PRO A 659 -28.53 -14.46 -3.92
C PRO A 659 -27.32 -13.66 -3.41
N PHE A 660 -26.81 -12.66 -4.13
CA PHE A 660 -25.70 -11.81 -3.62
C PHE A 660 -26.15 -10.87 -2.51
N THR A 661 -27.43 -10.45 -2.50
CA THR A 661 -28.00 -9.59 -1.46
C THR A 661 -28.48 -10.37 -0.24
N LEU A 662 -28.88 -11.65 -0.42
CA LEU A 662 -29.53 -12.44 0.62
C LEU A 662 -28.69 -13.61 1.14
N ASP A 663 -27.99 -14.35 0.28
CA ASP A 663 -27.33 -15.62 0.67
C ASP A 663 -25.82 -15.45 0.87
N VAL A 664 -25.15 -14.70 0.00
CA VAL A 664 -23.72 -14.39 0.13
C VAL A 664 -23.37 -13.72 1.48
N PRO A 665 -24.16 -12.76 2.01
CA PRO A 665 -23.89 -12.20 3.34
C PRO A 665 -24.12 -13.23 4.46
N ARG A 666 -25.12 -14.11 4.34
CA ARG A 666 -25.35 -15.17 5.34
C ARG A 666 -24.18 -16.14 5.39
N LEU A 667 -23.66 -16.54 4.23
CA LEU A 667 -22.47 -17.39 4.12
C LEU A 667 -21.22 -16.68 4.66
N ALA A 668 -21.03 -15.40 4.34
CA ALA A 668 -19.88 -14.63 4.82
C ALA A 668 -19.76 -14.58 6.36
N LEU A 669 -20.87 -14.64 7.11
CA LEU A 669 -20.83 -14.73 8.58
C LEU A 669 -20.11 -15.99 9.12
N SER A 670 -20.02 -17.06 8.31
CA SER A 670 -19.33 -18.31 8.65
C SER A 670 -18.07 -18.57 7.81
N THR A 671 -17.80 -17.75 6.79
CA THR A 671 -16.93 -18.14 5.67
C THR A 671 -15.94 -17.02 5.33
N PRO A 672 -14.70 -17.07 5.87
CA PRO A 672 -13.75 -15.96 5.83
C PRO A 672 -13.40 -15.42 4.45
N ILE A 673 -13.38 -16.27 3.42
CA ILE A 673 -13.06 -15.87 2.04
C ILE A 673 -14.12 -14.92 1.47
N LEU A 674 -15.42 -15.17 1.73
CA LEU A 674 -16.49 -14.24 1.38
C LEU A 674 -16.53 -13.01 2.29
N LEU A 675 -16.19 -13.16 3.57
CA LEU A 675 -16.18 -12.05 4.52
C LEU A 675 -15.15 -10.98 4.15
N ASN A 676 -13.90 -11.39 3.91
CA ASN A 676 -12.85 -10.49 3.45
C ASN A 676 -13.17 -9.95 2.05
N GLY A 677 -13.74 -10.79 1.17
CA GLY A 677 -14.20 -10.34 -0.15
C GLY A 677 -15.24 -9.22 -0.09
N ILE A 678 -16.25 -9.35 0.78
CA ILE A 678 -17.27 -8.33 1.04
C ILE A 678 -16.64 -7.05 1.58
N PHE A 679 -15.76 -7.14 2.59
CA PHE A 679 -15.15 -5.96 3.19
C PHE A 679 -14.23 -5.21 2.22
N ALA A 680 -13.45 -5.93 1.39
CA ALA A 680 -12.61 -5.33 0.35
C ALA A 680 -13.45 -4.53 -0.66
N LEU A 681 -14.46 -5.16 -1.26
CA LEU A 681 -15.32 -4.52 -2.26
C LEU A 681 -16.13 -3.37 -1.64
N ALA A 682 -16.61 -3.51 -0.40
CA ALA A 682 -17.33 -2.45 0.29
C ALA A 682 -16.45 -1.26 0.69
N SER A 683 -15.21 -1.49 1.11
CA SER A 683 -14.25 -0.44 1.46
C SER A 683 -13.86 0.37 0.23
N ARG A 684 -13.55 -0.31 -0.88
CA ARG A 684 -13.24 0.32 -2.18
C ARG A 684 -14.41 1.11 -2.77
N PHE A 685 -15.64 0.64 -2.58
CA PHE A 685 -16.84 1.36 -2.96
C PHE A 685 -17.07 2.63 -2.11
N ASP A 686 -16.63 2.61 -0.85
CA ASP A 686 -16.76 3.71 0.10
C ASP A 686 -15.71 4.80 -0.14
N THR A 687 -14.44 4.43 -0.40
CA THR A 687 -13.35 5.39 -0.66
C THR A 687 -13.56 6.22 -1.93
N GLN A 688 -14.18 5.64 -2.96
CA GLN A 688 -14.41 6.35 -4.23
C GLN A 688 -15.49 7.43 -4.17
N ALA A 689 -16.35 7.40 -3.15
CA ALA A 689 -17.48 8.32 -3.01
C ALA A 689 -17.11 9.72 -2.46
N ASP A 690 -15.83 9.98 -2.14
CA ASP A 690 -15.30 11.29 -1.76
C ASP A 690 -14.23 11.75 -2.76
N ASP A 691 -14.52 12.82 -3.53
CA ASP A 691 -13.59 13.40 -4.50
C ASP A 691 -12.30 13.97 -3.87
N ASN A 692 -12.20 14.05 -2.52
CA ASN A 692 -10.99 14.42 -1.79
C ASN A 692 -10.19 13.20 -1.27
N ALA A 693 -10.66 11.98 -1.54
CA ALA A 693 -10.09 10.74 -1.04
C ALA A 693 -9.16 10.03 -2.04
N GLU A 694 -8.28 10.78 -2.72
CA GLU A 694 -6.99 10.24 -3.20
C GLU A 694 -6.03 9.95 -2.03
N LYS A 695 -6.55 9.29 -0.99
CA LYS A 695 -5.85 8.81 0.20
C LYS A 695 -5.85 7.29 0.16
N THR A 696 -4.66 6.70 0.08
CA THR A 696 -4.32 5.38 0.64
C THR A 696 -5.48 4.39 0.78
N ASP A 697 -5.77 3.65 -0.29
CA ASP A 697 -6.79 2.58 -0.38
C ASP A 697 -6.40 1.31 0.42
N LEU A 698 -5.87 1.50 1.62
CA LEU A 698 -5.22 0.48 2.46
C LEU A 698 -6.22 -0.48 3.11
N GLU A 699 -7.37 0.01 3.59
CA GLU A 699 -8.42 -0.82 4.20
C GLU A 699 -8.96 -1.85 3.18
N SER A 700 -9.24 -1.41 1.96
CA SER A 700 -9.74 -2.28 0.91
C SER A 700 -8.65 -3.26 0.44
N THR A 701 -7.42 -2.78 0.31
CA THR A 701 -6.23 -3.60 -0.01
C THR A 701 -5.94 -4.66 1.05
N TYR A 702 -6.08 -4.36 2.34
CA TYR A 702 -5.90 -5.30 3.44
C TYR A 702 -6.88 -6.48 3.33
N TYR A 703 -8.17 -6.18 3.17
CA TYR A 703 -9.19 -7.21 3.01
C TYR A 703 -9.07 -7.95 1.67
N HIS A 704 -8.61 -7.28 0.61
CA HIS A 704 -8.32 -7.91 -0.68
C HIS A 704 -7.19 -8.93 -0.55
N ASN A 705 -6.03 -8.55 0.00
CA ASN A 705 -4.90 -9.44 0.23
C ASN A 705 -5.32 -10.67 1.05
N ARG A 706 -6.09 -10.46 2.13
CA ARG A 706 -6.58 -11.56 2.97
C ARG A 706 -7.59 -12.47 2.25
N CYS A 707 -8.36 -11.95 1.30
CA CYS A 707 -9.20 -12.75 0.41
C CYS A 707 -8.37 -13.54 -0.61
N ILE A 708 -7.32 -12.93 -1.18
CA ILE A 708 -6.42 -13.56 -2.16
C ILE A 708 -5.59 -14.68 -1.53
N GLU A 709 -5.09 -14.52 -0.30
CA GLU A 709 -4.44 -15.60 0.46
C GLU A 709 -5.33 -16.85 0.58
N LEU A 710 -6.59 -16.65 1.00
CA LEU A 710 -7.58 -17.72 1.14
C LEU A 710 -8.01 -18.31 -0.22
N LEU A 711 -8.00 -17.52 -1.30
CA LEU A 711 -8.22 -18.01 -2.66
C LEU A 711 -7.05 -18.90 -3.12
N ILE A 712 -5.80 -18.53 -2.84
CA ILE A 712 -4.62 -19.33 -3.17
C ILE A 712 -4.64 -20.66 -2.41
N GLU A 713 -4.96 -20.64 -1.10
CA GLU A 713 -5.12 -21.85 -0.29
C GLU A 713 -6.24 -22.75 -0.82
N ALA A 714 -7.39 -22.19 -1.19
CA ALA A 714 -8.51 -22.97 -1.74
C ALA A 714 -8.19 -23.56 -3.12
N PHE A 715 -7.46 -22.84 -3.99
CA PHE A 715 -7.05 -23.34 -5.30
C PHE A 715 -5.87 -24.31 -5.27
N SER A 716 -5.15 -24.44 -4.14
CA SER A 716 -4.19 -25.52 -3.95
C SER A 716 -4.86 -26.88 -3.68
N GLN A 717 -6.16 -26.89 -3.34
CA GLN A 717 -6.93 -28.11 -3.10
C GLN A 717 -7.44 -28.75 -4.40
N PRO A 718 -7.65 -30.09 -4.44
CA PRO A 718 -8.11 -30.79 -5.64
C PRO A 718 -9.42 -30.22 -6.21
N PRO A 719 -9.58 -30.10 -7.55
CA PRO A 719 -10.73 -29.42 -8.16
C PRO A 719 -12.12 -29.98 -7.79
N GLU A 720 -12.19 -31.22 -7.33
CA GLU A 720 -13.39 -31.84 -6.79
C GLU A 720 -13.96 -31.05 -5.60
N THR A 721 -13.07 -30.49 -4.77
CA THR A 721 -13.39 -29.75 -3.53
C THR A 721 -13.93 -28.35 -3.76
N TRP A 722 -13.72 -27.79 -4.95
CA TRP A 722 -14.14 -26.43 -5.30
C TRP A 722 -15.67 -26.31 -5.31
N ASP A 723 -16.21 -25.24 -4.71
CA ASP A 723 -17.64 -25.07 -4.48
C ASP A 723 -18.18 -23.70 -4.97
N SER A 724 -19.47 -23.44 -4.67
CA SER A 724 -20.12 -22.17 -4.99
C SER A 724 -19.53 -20.96 -4.24
N THR A 725 -19.00 -21.14 -3.03
CA THR A 725 -18.30 -20.11 -2.25
C THR A 725 -17.08 -19.61 -3.01
N LEU A 726 -16.28 -20.54 -3.54
CA LEU A 726 -15.03 -20.22 -4.23
C LEU A 726 -15.27 -19.42 -5.51
N LEU A 727 -16.27 -19.80 -6.34
CA LEU A 727 -16.68 -19.00 -7.50
C LEU A 727 -17.22 -17.62 -7.08
N THR A 728 -17.99 -17.56 -6.01
CA THR A 728 -18.58 -16.29 -5.51
C THR A 728 -17.49 -15.32 -5.04
N ALA A 729 -16.48 -15.81 -4.32
CA ALA A 729 -15.33 -15.00 -3.91
C ALA A 729 -14.54 -14.47 -5.12
N VAL A 730 -14.33 -15.30 -6.16
CA VAL A 730 -13.73 -14.87 -7.44
C VAL A 730 -14.53 -13.75 -8.11
N VAL A 731 -15.86 -13.85 -8.15
CA VAL A 731 -16.73 -12.81 -8.74
C VAL A 731 -16.63 -11.50 -7.95
N ILE A 732 -16.58 -11.56 -6.62
CA ILE A 732 -16.43 -10.38 -5.75
C ILE A 732 -15.05 -9.73 -5.90
N MET A 733 -13.97 -10.51 -6.03
CA MET A 733 -12.63 -9.98 -6.31
C MET A 733 -12.53 -9.38 -7.71
N ARG A 734 -13.23 -9.93 -8.69
CA ARG A 734 -13.29 -9.32 -10.02
C ARG A 734 -14.07 -8.00 -10.03
N LEU A 735 -15.16 -7.90 -9.26
CA LEU A 735 -15.85 -6.62 -9.03
C LEU A 735 -14.92 -5.59 -8.36
N TYR A 736 -14.07 -6.01 -7.42
CA TYR A 736 -13.08 -5.13 -6.77
C TYR A 736 -12.03 -4.58 -7.76
N GLU A 737 -11.61 -5.37 -8.76
CA GLU A 737 -10.76 -4.89 -9.87
C GLU A 737 -11.52 -3.95 -10.82
N GLU A 738 -12.78 -4.25 -11.14
CA GLU A 738 -13.63 -3.46 -12.07
C GLU A 738 -13.91 -2.03 -11.56
N TYR A 739 -13.82 -1.78 -10.25
CA TYR A 739 -13.92 -0.43 -9.68
C TYR A 739 -12.59 0.36 -9.71
N ASP A 740 -11.44 -0.28 -9.93
CA ASP A 740 -10.12 0.36 -9.79
C ASP A 740 -9.84 1.46 -10.84
N ASN A 741 -10.29 1.24 -12.07
CA ASN A 741 -9.56 1.70 -13.27
C ASN A 741 -10.45 2.50 -14.24
N GLU A 742 -9.87 3.52 -14.89
CA GLU A 742 -10.57 4.37 -15.87
C GLU A 742 -10.73 3.75 -17.28
N THR A 743 -10.09 2.62 -17.56
CA THR A 743 -9.87 2.16 -18.95
C THR A 743 -10.01 0.66 -19.21
N ASP A 744 -10.30 -0.16 -18.20
CA ASP A 744 -10.31 -1.64 -18.30
C ASP A 744 -9.03 -2.29 -18.87
N SER A 745 -7.96 -1.51 -19.03
CA SER A 745 -6.75 -1.92 -19.75
C SER A 745 -5.77 -2.72 -18.89
N HIS A 746 -5.88 -2.57 -17.56
CA HIS A 746 -4.91 -3.01 -16.56
C HIS A 746 -5.48 -4.05 -15.57
N TYR A 747 -6.26 -5.03 -16.05
CA TYR A 747 -6.56 -6.26 -15.30
C TYR A 747 -5.27 -7.04 -15.01
N HIS A 748 -4.64 -6.78 -13.86
CA HIS A 748 -3.27 -7.24 -13.59
C HIS A 748 -3.17 -8.56 -12.81
N HIS A 749 -4.19 -8.96 -12.04
CA HIS A 749 -4.07 -10.13 -11.16
C HIS A 749 -4.84 -11.37 -11.65
N LEU A 750 -5.91 -11.20 -12.44
CA LEU A 750 -6.81 -12.30 -12.83
C LEU A 750 -6.55 -13.00 -14.17
N ARG A 751 -5.28 -13.09 -14.60
CA ARG A 751 -4.85 -14.09 -15.61
C ARG A 751 -5.10 -15.54 -15.15
N GLY A 752 -5.16 -15.79 -13.85
CA GLY A 752 -5.47 -17.10 -13.27
C GLY A 752 -6.90 -17.58 -13.53
N THR A 753 -7.91 -16.74 -13.24
CA THR A 753 -9.33 -17.14 -13.38
C THR A 753 -9.74 -17.45 -14.82
N ARG A 754 -9.02 -16.90 -15.80
CA ARG A 754 -9.15 -17.19 -17.24
C ARG A 754 -9.01 -18.68 -17.56
N ASN A 755 -8.05 -19.35 -16.93
CA ASN A 755 -7.84 -20.79 -17.07
C ASN A 755 -8.81 -21.57 -16.15
N LEU A 756 -9.14 -20.99 -15.00
CA LEU A 756 -9.97 -21.58 -13.96
C LEU A 756 -11.44 -21.81 -14.39
N LEU A 757 -12.06 -20.85 -15.07
CA LEU A 757 -13.48 -20.93 -15.46
C LEU A 757 -13.73 -21.84 -16.67
N ASN A 758 -12.70 -22.07 -17.48
CA ASN A 758 -12.70 -23.08 -18.55
C ASN A 758 -12.29 -24.47 -18.05
N HIS A 759 -12.05 -24.63 -16.74
CA HIS A 759 -11.82 -25.94 -16.12
C HIS A 759 -13.16 -26.66 -15.88
N ASP A 760 -13.25 -27.95 -16.21
CA ASP A 760 -14.49 -28.74 -16.10
C ASP A 760 -15.13 -28.69 -14.70
N ALA A 761 -14.28 -28.62 -13.66
CA ALA A 761 -14.71 -28.52 -12.26
C ALA A 761 -15.42 -27.20 -11.89
N ILE A 762 -15.42 -26.19 -12.78
CA ILE A 762 -16.17 -24.93 -12.62
C ILE A 762 -17.22 -24.77 -13.71
N ALA A 763 -17.01 -25.30 -14.92
CA ALA A 763 -18.06 -25.46 -15.93
C ALA A 763 -19.32 -26.16 -15.37
N ARG A 764 -19.15 -27.09 -14.41
CA ARG A 764 -20.26 -27.74 -13.68
C ARG A 764 -21.17 -26.76 -12.93
N PHE A 765 -20.63 -25.67 -12.37
CA PHE A 765 -21.38 -24.71 -11.53
C PHE A 765 -22.52 -24.02 -12.27
N VAL A 766 -22.37 -23.80 -13.58
CA VAL A 766 -23.39 -23.23 -14.47
C VAL A 766 -24.67 -24.08 -14.53
N THR A 767 -24.61 -25.34 -14.09
CA THR A 767 -25.72 -26.30 -14.11
C THR A 767 -26.24 -26.73 -12.74
N GLN A 768 -25.61 -26.26 -11.66
CA GLN A 768 -25.96 -26.65 -10.28
C GLN A 768 -27.15 -25.87 -9.68
N GLY A 769 -27.52 -24.74 -10.26
CA GLY A 769 -28.53 -23.84 -9.71
C GLY A 769 -28.03 -22.96 -8.57
N GLY A 770 -28.95 -22.19 -7.98
CA GLY A 770 -28.68 -21.33 -6.83
C GLY A 770 -27.51 -20.37 -7.03
N LEU A 771 -26.72 -20.17 -5.96
CA LEU A 771 -25.59 -19.25 -5.96
C LEU A 771 -24.50 -19.61 -7.01
N ALA A 772 -24.26 -20.89 -7.25
CA ALA A 772 -23.27 -21.37 -8.23
C ALA A 772 -23.63 -20.92 -9.66
N GLU A 773 -24.90 -21.09 -10.04
CA GLU A 773 -25.41 -20.66 -11.33
C GLU A 773 -25.50 -19.12 -11.40
N ALA A 774 -25.96 -18.47 -10.33
CA ALA A 774 -26.05 -17.01 -10.26
C ALA A 774 -24.69 -16.32 -10.46
N ALA A 775 -23.66 -16.77 -9.74
CA ALA A 775 -22.29 -16.26 -9.88
C ALA A 775 -21.74 -16.49 -11.30
N SER A 776 -22.08 -17.63 -11.92
CA SER A 776 -21.70 -17.89 -13.33
C SER A 776 -22.31 -16.87 -14.29
N TRP A 777 -23.57 -16.48 -14.09
CA TRP A 777 -24.25 -15.47 -14.91
C TRP A 777 -23.76 -14.04 -14.66
N VAL A 778 -23.33 -13.71 -13.43
CA VAL A 778 -22.61 -12.45 -13.15
C VAL A 778 -21.28 -12.41 -13.89
N HIS A 779 -20.50 -13.49 -13.81
CA HIS A 779 -19.21 -13.57 -14.48
C HIS A 779 -19.32 -13.39 -16.01
N LEU A 780 -20.35 -13.96 -16.64
CA LEU A 780 -20.59 -13.74 -18.07
C LEU A 780 -20.82 -12.25 -18.38
N ARG A 781 -21.58 -11.51 -17.56
CA ARG A 781 -21.77 -10.06 -17.73
C ARG A 781 -20.45 -9.30 -17.62
N GLN A 782 -19.62 -9.64 -16.63
CA GLN A 782 -18.28 -9.07 -16.44
C GLN A 782 -17.36 -9.31 -17.65
N ALA A 783 -17.38 -10.50 -18.24
CA ALA A 783 -16.58 -10.80 -19.44
C ALA A 783 -17.01 -9.99 -20.67
N LEU A 784 -18.31 -9.74 -20.84
CA LEU A 784 -18.86 -8.95 -21.94
C LEU A 784 -18.47 -7.46 -21.85
N TYR A 785 -18.32 -6.93 -20.64
CA TYR A 785 -17.82 -5.57 -20.40
C TYR A 785 -16.36 -5.43 -20.85
N VAL A 786 -15.47 -6.32 -20.37
CA VAL A 786 -14.06 -6.35 -20.78
C VAL A 786 -13.89 -6.50 -22.28
N PHE A 787 -14.69 -7.36 -22.92
CA PHE A 787 -14.69 -7.55 -24.37
C PHE A 787 -14.95 -6.23 -25.12
N LEU A 788 -15.98 -5.47 -24.72
CA LEU A 788 -16.39 -4.24 -25.42
C LEU A 788 -15.32 -3.14 -25.40
N VAL A 789 -14.57 -3.03 -24.30
CA VAL A 789 -13.47 -2.04 -24.17
C VAL A 789 -12.18 -2.55 -24.82
N ARG A 790 -11.76 -3.79 -24.52
CA ARG A 790 -10.46 -4.32 -24.94
C ARG A 790 -10.43 -4.91 -26.36
N ARG A 791 -11.60 -5.24 -26.93
CA ARG A 791 -11.76 -5.88 -28.25
C ARG A 791 -11.02 -7.24 -28.37
N THR A 792 -10.90 -7.94 -27.24
CA THR A 792 -10.30 -9.28 -27.11
C THR A 792 -11.40 -10.35 -27.14
N PRO A 793 -11.23 -11.51 -27.80
CA PRO A 793 -12.26 -12.55 -27.93
C PRO A 793 -12.90 -13.04 -26.61
N ILE A 794 -14.11 -13.61 -26.69
CA ILE A 794 -14.78 -14.22 -25.53
C ILE A 794 -14.18 -15.61 -25.26
N GLU A 795 -13.19 -15.64 -24.38
CA GLU A 795 -12.53 -16.88 -23.91
C GLU A 795 -13.38 -17.71 -22.92
N ILE A 796 -14.72 -17.65 -23.02
CA ILE A 796 -15.65 -18.46 -22.21
C ILE A 796 -16.36 -19.47 -23.11
N CYS A 797 -16.35 -20.75 -22.71
CA CYS A 797 -17.18 -21.79 -23.32
C CYS A 797 -18.67 -21.53 -23.06
N LEU A 798 -19.35 -20.93 -24.04
CA LEU A 798 -20.79 -20.58 -23.99
C LEU A 798 -21.68 -21.84 -24.00
N GLU A 799 -21.19 -22.94 -24.56
CA GLU A 799 -21.86 -24.24 -24.67
C GLU A 799 -22.18 -24.86 -23.30
N ASN A 800 -21.49 -24.43 -22.24
CA ASN A 800 -21.82 -24.78 -20.86
C ASN A 800 -23.06 -24.04 -20.33
N PHE A 801 -23.30 -22.81 -20.80
CA PHE A 801 -24.45 -22.00 -20.37
C PHE A 801 -25.77 -22.53 -20.92
N GLU A 802 -25.78 -23.14 -22.11
CA GLU A 802 -26.98 -23.79 -22.69
C GLU A 802 -27.61 -24.85 -21.77
N ARG A 803 -26.81 -25.43 -20.86
CA ARG A 803 -27.23 -26.45 -19.90
C ARG A 803 -27.84 -25.88 -18.62
N SER A 804 -27.79 -24.56 -18.42
CA SER A 804 -28.34 -23.83 -17.28
C SER A 804 -29.85 -24.08 -17.08
N SER A 805 -30.34 -23.89 -15.84
CA SER A 805 -31.78 -23.82 -15.54
C SER A 805 -32.47 -22.68 -16.30
N THR A 806 -31.74 -21.61 -16.63
CA THR A 806 -32.15 -20.47 -17.48
C THR A 806 -32.80 -20.90 -18.80
N PHE A 807 -32.36 -22.00 -19.42
CA PHE A 807 -32.94 -22.49 -20.69
C PHE A 807 -34.17 -23.40 -20.51
N ARG A 808 -34.58 -23.66 -19.25
CA ARG A 808 -35.70 -24.52 -18.87
C ARG A 808 -36.81 -23.79 -18.11
N MET A 809 -36.46 -22.73 -17.36
CA MET A 809 -37.39 -21.85 -16.64
C MET A 809 -38.11 -20.88 -17.59
N ASN A 810 -39.08 -20.08 -17.12
CA ASN A 810 -39.79 -19.10 -17.96
C ASN A 810 -40.19 -17.82 -17.22
N ASP A 811 -39.36 -17.43 -16.25
CA ASP A 811 -39.47 -16.21 -15.44
C ASP A 811 -38.60 -15.06 -16.00
N ASP A 812 -38.62 -13.91 -15.32
CA ASP A 812 -37.91 -12.70 -15.74
C ASP A 812 -36.38 -12.84 -15.63
N THR A 813 -35.90 -13.50 -14.57
CA THR A 813 -34.51 -13.95 -14.40
C THR A 813 -34.02 -14.73 -15.63
N ALA A 814 -34.76 -15.76 -16.04
CA ALA A 814 -34.41 -16.59 -17.18
C ALA A 814 -34.40 -15.78 -18.49
N HIS A 815 -35.37 -14.90 -18.71
CA HIS A 815 -35.40 -14.06 -19.91
C HIS A 815 -34.25 -13.05 -19.96
N ALA A 816 -33.88 -12.43 -18.84
CA ALA A 816 -32.75 -11.50 -18.78
C ALA A 816 -31.41 -12.22 -19.05
N ASN A 817 -31.18 -13.39 -18.46
CA ASN A 817 -29.95 -14.16 -18.71
C ASN A 817 -29.89 -14.71 -20.15
N ARG A 818 -31.02 -15.07 -20.78
CA ARG A 818 -31.07 -15.47 -22.21
C ARG A 818 -30.55 -14.37 -23.15
N ILE A 819 -30.93 -13.11 -22.97
CA ILE A 819 -30.46 -12.03 -23.85
C ILE A 819 -29.01 -11.62 -23.58
N VAL A 820 -28.51 -11.79 -22.34
CA VAL A 820 -27.07 -11.72 -22.03
C VAL A 820 -26.30 -12.78 -22.83
N TYR A 821 -26.80 -14.02 -22.86
CA TYR A 821 -26.21 -15.11 -23.65
C TYR A 821 -26.27 -14.85 -25.16
N LEU A 822 -27.39 -14.37 -25.70
CA LEU A 822 -27.50 -13.99 -27.11
C LEU A 822 -26.54 -12.85 -27.47
N PHE A 823 -26.38 -11.85 -26.61
CA PHE A 823 -25.38 -10.79 -26.81
C PHE A 823 -23.95 -11.33 -26.78
N ALA A 824 -23.65 -12.35 -25.98
CA ALA A 824 -22.37 -13.06 -26.02
C ALA A 824 -22.13 -13.74 -27.37
N LYS A 825 -23.14 -14.42 -27.94
CA LYS A 825 -23.06 -14.94 -29.32
C LYS A 825 -22.84 -13.82 -30.34
N VAL A 826 -23.52 -12.67 -30.20
CA VAL A 826 -23.38 -11.53 -31.12
C VAL A 826 -21.96 -10.98 -31.10
N LEU A 827 -21.39 -10.78 -29.90
CA LEU A 827 -20.03 -10.29 -29.75
C LEU A 827 -18.98 -11.30 -30.24
N LYS A 828 -19.15 -12.61 -29.97
CA LYS A 828 -18.24 -13.65 -30.47
C LYS A 828 -18.25 -13.79 -32.01
N LEU A 829 -19.38 -13.51 -32.66
CA LEU A 829 -19.44 -13.40 -34.12
C LEU A 829 -18.85 -12.07 -34.65
N PHE A 830 -18.91 -10.99 -33.87
CA PHE A 830 -18.43 -9.65 -34.26
C PHE A 830 -16.90 -9.52 -34.26
N PHE A 831 -16.22 -10.22 -33.35
CA PHE A 831 -14.76 -10.40 -33.37
C PHE A 831 -14.41 -11.89 -33.21
N PRO A 832 -14.09 -12.62 -34.31
CA PRO A 832 -13.80 -14.05 -34.26
C PRO A 832 -12.46 -14.38 -33.59
N ASP A 833 -12.38 -15.58 -33.01
CA ASP A 833 -11.23 -16.09 -32.24
C ASP A 833 -9.91 -16.17 -33.06
N ASP A 834 -9.98 -16.15 -34.40
CA ASP A 834 -8.84 -16.25 -35.31
C ASP A 834 -8.13 -14.91 -35.62
N GLY A 835 -8.67 -13.79 -35.13
CA GLY A 835 -8.10 -12.46 -35.35
C GLY A 835 -8.23 -11.91 -36.77
N THR A 836 -9.00 -12.54 -37.66
CA THR A 836 -9.21 -12.09 -39.05
C THR A 836 -10.02 -10.78 -39.17
N GLY A 837 -10.64 -10.33 -38.07
CA GLY A 837 -11.36 -9.07 -37.98
C GLY A 837 -12.77 -9.11 -38.61
N PHE A 838 -13.34 -7.93 -38.86
CA PHE A 838 -14.75 -7.72 -39.24
C PHE A 838 -15.21 -8.35 -40.57
N LEU A 839 -14.35 -9.12 -41.26
CA LEU A 839 -14.50 -9.50 -42.67
C LEU A 839 -14.80 -11.00 -42.92
N ALA A 840 -14.79 -11.84 -41.87
CA ALA A 840 -14.88 -13.30 -42.01
C ALA A 840 -16.20 -13.96 -41.53
N SER A 841 -17.06 -13.23 -40.80
CA SER A 841 -18.34 -13.77 -40.30
C SER A 841 -19.30 -14.13 -41.44
N SER A 842 -19.84 -15.35 -41.47
CA SER A 842 -20.79 -15.72 -42.53
C SER A 842 -22.12 -14.97 -42.40
N THR A 843 -22.62 -14.42 -43.52
CA THR A 843 -23.87 -13.61 -43.53
C THR A 843 -25.06 -14.39 -42.98
N ALA A 844 -25.13 -15.69 -43.27
CA ALA A 844 -26.22 -16.56 -42.80
C ALA A 844 -26.24 -16.70 -41.27
N ALA A 845 -25.09 -16.87 -40.61
CA ALA A 845 -25.01 -16.93 -39.15
C ALA A 845 -25.37 -15.59 -38.49
N TRP A 846 -25.09 -14.48 -39.19
CA TRP A 846 -25.48 -13.13 -38.74
C TRP A 846 -27.00 -12.91 -38.83
N GLU A 847 -27.62 -13.32 -39.94
CA GLU A 847 -29.07 -13.28 -40.15
C GLU A 847 -29.83 -14.21 -39.18
N GLU A 848 -29.31 -15.41 -38.94
CA GLU A 848 -29.86 -16.39 -37.97
C GLU A 848 -29.88 -15.82 -36.55
N LEU A 849 -28.74 -15.30 -36.06
CA LEU A 849 -28.66 -14.74 -34.72
C LEU A 849 -29.43 -13.43 -34.56
N GLN A 850 -29.52 -12.60 -35.60
CA GLN A 850 -30.45 -11.47 -35.60
C GLN A 850 -31.90 -11.97 -35.50
N GLY A 851 -32.24 -13.10 -36.13
CA GLY A 851 -33.51 -13.80 -35.98
C GLY A 851 -33.78 -14.26 -34.54
N GLU A 852 -32.79 -14.85 -33.86
CA GLU A 852 -32.87 -15.24 -32.45
C GLU A 852 -33.11 -14.05 -31.52
N VAL A 853 -32.36 -12.95 -31.69
CA VAL A 853 -32.48 -11.73 -30.86
C VAL A 853 -33.84 -11.07 -31.04
N GLU A 854 -34.38 -11.04 -32.26
CA GLU A 854 -35.74 -10.55 -32.49
C GLU A 854 -36.83 -11.54 -32.06
N ALA A 855 -36.55 -12.84 -32.01
CA ALA A 855 -37.46 -13.84 -31.41
C ALA A 855 -37.58 -13.60 -29.91
N TRP A 856 -36.45 -13.51 -29.20
CA TRP A 856 -36.42 -13.15 -27.77
C TRP A 856 -37.24 -11.87 -27.49
N TYR A 857 -37.13 -10.83 -28.34
CA TYR A 857 -37.89 -9.61 -28.15
C TYR A 857 -39.39 -9.74 -28.45
N ARG A 858 -39.81 -10.66 -29.32
CA ARG A 858 -41.25 -10.98 -29.50
C ARG A 858 -41.81 -11.78 -28.32
N ASP A 859 -41.01 -12.71 -27.81
CA ASP A 859 -41.44 -13.71 -26.82
C ASP A 859 -41.27 -13.24 -25.36
N LYS A 860 -40.64 -12.08 -25.14
CA LYS A 860 -40.36 -11.52 -23.80
C LYS A 860 -41.61 -11.37 -22.92
N PRO A 861 -41.51 -11.61 -21.59
CA PRO A 861 -42.63 -11.47 -20.65
C PRO A 861 -43.26 -10.08 -20.61
N VAL A 862 -44.50 -10.00 -20.10
CA VAL A 862 -45.27 -8.74 -20.03
C VAL A 862 -44.64 -7.68 -19.11
N SER A 863 -43.82 -8.09 -18.14
CA SER A 863 -42.96 -7.26 -17.29
C SER A 863 -41.82 -6.55 -18.06
N PHE A 864 -41.41 -7.08 -19.21
CA PHE A 864 -40.47 -6.42 -20.12
C PHE A 864 -41.16 -5.38 -21.02
N ARG A 865 -42.43 -5.04 -20.77
CA ARG A 865 -43.10 -3.88 -21.35
C ARG A 865 -42.92 -2.67 -20.41
N PRO A 866 -42.42 -1.52 -20.88
CA PRO A 866 -42.39 -0.31 -20.09
C PRO A 866 -43.77 0.06 -19.53
N LEU A 867 -43.80 0.46 -18.27
CA LEU A 867 -44.95 1.05 -17.57
C LEU A 867 -45.25 2.46 -18.10
N PHE A 868 -44.20 3.18 -18.50
CA PHE A 868 -44.26 4.52 -19.08
C PHE A 868 -43.20 4.67 -20.17
N TYR A 869 -43.52 5.46 -21.20
CA TYR A 869 -42.62 5.81 -22.29
C TYR A 869 -42.83 7.28 -22.67
N ASP A 870 -41.82 8.13 -22.44
CA ASP A 870 -41.70 9.44 -23.09
C ASP A 870 -40.63 9.36 -24.18
N ARG A 871 -40.93 9.93 -25.35
CA ARG A 871 -40.04 9.86 -26.52
C ARG A 871 -38.97 10.96 -26.45
N PRO A 872 -37.84 10.81 -27.18
CA PRO A 872 -36.88 11.91 -27.33
C PRO A 872 -37.54 13.14 -27.96
N ASP A 873 -37.17 14.32 -27.46
CA ASP A 873 -37.59 15.62 -27.95
C ASP A 873 -36.41 16.61 -27.87
N LEU A 874 -35.59 16.61 -28.92
CA LEU A 874 -34.43 17.49 -29.06
C LEU A 874 -34.82 18.97 -29.00
N ALA A 875 -36.01 19.34 -29.47
CA ALA A 875 -36.51 20.72 -29.45
C ALA A 875 -36.87 21.20 -28.03
N ARG A 876 -37.05 20.27 -27.08
CA ARG A 876 -37.33 20.55 -25.66
C ARG A 876 -36.17 20.18 -24.73
N GLY A 877 -34.96 19.98 -25.26
CA GLY A 877 -33.78 19.65 -24.45
C GLY A 877 -33.73 18.20 -23.94
N LYS A 878 -34.52 17.28 -24.52
CA LYS A 878 -34.62 15.87 -24.12
C LYS A 878 -34.05 14.92 -25.20
N PRO A 879 -32.72 14.72 -25.29
CA PRO A 879 -32.15 13.80 -26.29
C PRO A 879 -32.41 12.32 -25.98
N PHE A 880 -32.66 11.95 -24.73
CA PHE A 880 -32.89 10.57 -24.32
C PHE A 880 -34.38 10.31 -24.01
N PRO A 881 -34.91 9.11 -24.34
CA PRO A 881 -36.25 8.70 -23.95
C PRO A 881 -36.34 8.42 -22.44
N VAL A 882 -37.55 8.48 -21.89
CA VAL A 882 -37.84 8.01 -20.53
C VAL A 882 -38.56 6.67 -20.62
N LEU A 883 -38.05 5.62 -19.96
CA LEU A 883 -38.63 4.28 -19.96
C LEU A 883 -38.70 3.71 -18.53
N TRP A 884 -39.87 3.76 -17.88
CA TRP A 884 -40.04 3.15 -16.56
C TRP A 884 -40.37 1.66 -16.70
N MET A 885 -39.58 0.80 -16.07
CA MET A 885 -39.73 -0.65 -16.09
C MET A 885 -40.32 -1.17 -14.77
N SER A 886 -40.92 -2.36 -14.77
CA SER A 886 -41.47 -2.95 -13.54
C SER A 886 -40.45 -3.72 -12.68
N ALA A 887 -39.26 -4.03 -13.20
CA ALA A 887 -38.24 -4.81 -12.52
C ALA A 887 -36.83 -4.60 -13.09
N CYS A 888 -35.79 -4.94 -12.32
CA CYS A 888 -34.39 -4.86 -12.75
C CYS A 888 -34.06 -5.81 -13.93
N PRO A 889 -34.48 -7.11 -13.95
CA PRO A 889 -34.16 -8.01 -15.06
C PRO A 889 -34.76 -7.54 -16.39
N ALA A 890 -35.96 -6.94 -16.34
CA ALA A 890 -36.59 -6.29 -17.48
C ALA A 890 -35.79 -5.10 -18.01
N THR A 891 -35.23 -4.28 -17.11
CA THR A 891 -34.41 -3.11 -17.46
C THR A 891 -33.09 -3.54 -18.12
N VAL A 892 -32.35 -4.44 -17.46
CA VAL A 892 -31.03 -4.90 -17.94
C VAL A 892 -31.18 -5.74 -19.22
N GLY A 893 -32.18 -6.60 -19.30
CA GLY A 893 -32.44 -7.42 -20.49
C GLY A 893 -32.83 -6.61 -21.73
N LEU A 894 -33.66 -5.57 -21.59
CA LEU A 894 -33.88 -4.62 -22.69
C LEU A 894 -32.59 -3.88 -23.08
N GLY A 895 -31.72 -3.56 -22.12
CA GLY A 895 -30.38 -3.06 -22.37
C GLY A 895 -29.57 -3.96 -23.32
N TYR A 896 -29.45 -5.26 -22.99
CA TYR A 896 -28.73 -6.21 -23.86
C TYR A 896 -29.38 -6.42 -25.24
N TYR A 897 -30.70 -6.29 -25.36
CA TYR A 897 -31.38 -6.25 -26.67
C TYR A 897 -30.98 -5.02 -27.49
N TYR A 898 -31.09 -3.81 -26.95
CA TYR A 898 -30.74 -2.60 -27.70
C TYR A 898 -29.23 -2.48 -27.97
N ALA A 899 -28.37 -3.07 -27.13
CA ALA A 899 -26.95 -3.23 -27.42
C ALA A 899 -26.72 -4.18 -28.61
N SER A 900 -27.38 -5.35 -28.67
CA SER A 900 -27.36 -6.23 -29.85
C SER A 900 -27.77 -5.48 -31.12
N LYS A 901 -28.86 -4.70 -31.06
CA LYS A 901 -29.34 -3.87 -32.18
C LYS A 901 -28.29 -2.85 -32.65
N ALA A 902 -27.57 -2.21 -31.72
CA ALA A 902 -26.48 -1.30 -32.05
C ALA A 902 -25.29 -2.02 -32.71
N ILE A 903 -24.89 -3.21 -32.23
CA ILE A 903 -23.81 -4.00 -32.86
C ILE A 903 -24.18 -4.41 -34.29
N PHE A 904 -25.39 -4.91 -34.53
CA PHE A 904 -25.85 -5.25 -35.87
C PHE A 904 -25.76 -4.05 -36.83
N ARG A 905 -26.12 -2.85 -36.37
CA ARG A 905 -26.01 -1.62 -37.17
C ARG A 905 -24.58 -1.11 -37.34
N PHE A 906 -23.71 -1.36 -36.36
CA PHE A 906 -22.29 -1.04 -36.47
C PHE A 906 -21.56 -1.97 -37.47
N GLN A 907 -21.96 -3.25 -37.57
CA GLN A 907 -21.51 -4.15 -38.64
C GLN A 907 -22.05 -3.75 -40.01
N ASP A 908 -23.32 -3.32 -40.12
CA ASP A 908 -23.88 -2.70 -41.33
C ASP A 908 -23.06 -1.48 -41.79
N TYR A 909 -22.73 -0.58 -40.85
CA TYR A 909 -21.91 0.62 -41.08
C TYR A 909 -20.51 0.27 -41.58
N ASN A 910 -19.79 -0.60 -40.86
CA ASN A 910 -18.43 -1.02 -41.20
C ASN A 910 -18.38 -1.72 -42.58
N SER A 911 -19.32 -2.63 -42.85
CA SER A 911 -19.44 -3.30 -44.15
C SER A 911 -19.66 -2.32 -45.30
N SER A 912 -20.37 -1.22 -45.04
CA SER A 912 -20.72 -0.22 -46.05
C SER A 912 -19.57 0.72 -46.42
N ASN A 913 -18.43 0.70 -45.72
CA ASN A 913 -17.22 1.40 -46.16
C ASN A 913 -16.63 0.84 -47.47
N SER A 914 -17.03 -0.37 -47.88
CA SER A 914 -16.70 -0.94 -49.20
C SER A 914 -17.50 -0.32 -50.37
N MET A 915 -18.60 0.39 -50.09
CA MET A 915 -19.51 0.91 -51.11
C MET A 915 -19.21 2.38 -51.46
N VAL A 916 -18.69 2.61 -52.66
CA VAL A 916 -18.33 3.95 -53.16
C VAL A 916 -19.56 4.70 -53.67
N GLY A 917 -19.66 6.00 -53.33
CA GLY A 917 -20.64 6.94 -53.89
C GLY A 917 -21.76 7.35 -52.95
N PHE A 918 -22.83 7.92 -53.52
CA PHE A 918 -23.96 8.47 -52.75
C PHE A 918 -24.68 7.40 -51.91
N GLU A 919 -25.00 6.25 -52.48
CA GLU A 919 -25.80 5.24 -51.79
C GLU A 919 -25.05 4.60 -50.59
N GLY A 920 -23.75 4.37 -50.72
CA GLY A 920 -22.89 3.92 -49.60
C GLY A 920 -22.70 4.99 -48.52
N THR A 921 -22.74 6.27 -48.88
CA THR A 921 -22.69 7.39 -47.93
C THR A 921 -24.01 7.57 -47.19
N LYS A 922 -25.13 7.50 -47.91
CA LYS A 922 -26.49 7.47 -47.36
C LYS A 922 -26.67 6.28 -46.40
N LYS A 923 -26.30 5.05 -46.81
CA LYS A 923 -26.40 3.86 -45.96
C LYS A 923 -25.61 4.02 -44.66
N ARG A 924 -24.39 4.57 -44.71
CA ARG A 924 -23.60 4.87 -43.51
C ARG A 924 -24.30 5.89 -42.60
N PHE A 925 -24.86 6.98 -43.15
CA PHE A 925 -25.59 7.97 -42.37
C PHE A 925 -26.88 7.41 -41.73
N ASP A 926 -27.63 6.57 -42.45
CA ASP A 926 -28.79 5.85 -41.90
C ASP A 926 -28.37 4.90 -40.76
N SER A 927 -27.22 4.22 -40.87
CA SER A 927 -26.64 3.40 -39.79
C SER A 927 -26.15 4.24 -38.60
N GLU A 928 -25.43 5.34 -38.80
CA GLU A 928 -25.00 6.27 -37.73
C GLU A 928 -26.20 6.75 -36.90
N ARG A 929 -27.31 7.09 -37.57
CA ARG A 929 -28.57 7.49 -36.92
C ARG A 929 -29.22 6.36 -36.13
N GLU A 930 -29.27 5.14 -36.66
CA GLU A 930 -29.82 4.00 -35.91
C GLU A 930 -28.95 3.60 -34.71
N ILE A 931 -27.62 3.59 -34.85
CA ILE A 931 -26.69 3.32 -33.74
C ILE A 931 -26.88 4.38 -32.64
N THR A 932 -26.91 5.66 -33.00
CA THR A 932 -27.13 6.77 -32.06
C THR A 932 -28.49 6.66 -31.35
N PHE A 933 -29.55 6.28 -32.08
CA PHE A 933 -30.87 6.04 -31.50
C PHE A 933 -30.86 4.90 -30.46
N TYR A 934 -30.18 3.78 -30.73
CA TYR A 934 -30.04 2.70 -29.75
C TYR A 934 -29.18 3.10 -28.55
N LEU A 935 -28.06 3.82 -28.75
CA LEU A 935 -27.25 4.38 -27.66
C LEU A 935 -28.07 5.34 -26.76
N CYS A 936 -28.93 6.17 -27.36
CA CYS A 936 -29.84 7.04 -26.62
C CYS A 936 -30.89 6.26 -25.83
N ILE A 937 -31.43 5.15 -26.35
CA ILE A 937 -32.31 4.25 -25.59
C ILE A 937 -31.56 3.59 -24.43
N LEU A 938 -30.31 3.16 -24.62
CA LEU A 938 -29.50 2.56 -23.57
C LEU A 938 -29.27 3.53 -22.40
N MET A 939 -28.87 4.77 -22.69
CA MET A 939 -28.72 5.81 -21.66
C MET A 939 -30.08 6.18 -21.04
N GLY A 940 -31.15 6.26 -21.84
CA GLY A 940 -32.50 6.52 -21.36
C GLY A 940 -33.02 5.44 -20.40
N LEU A 941 -32.80 4.15 -20.69
CA LEU A 941 -33.14 3.03 -19.81
C LEU A 941 -32.44 3.12 -18.45
N ALA A 942 -31.13 3.40 -18.44
CA ALA A 942 -30.37 3.56 -17.21
C ALA A 942 -30.86 4.76 -16.38
N LEU A 943 -31.02 5.93 -17.01
CA LEU A 943 -31.48 7.17 -16.36
C LEU A 943 -32.93 7.14 -15.87
N SER A 944 -33.74 6.17 -16.32
CA SER A 944 -35.17 6.08 -16.00
C SER A 944 -35.49 5.11 -14.86
N ASN A 945 -34.52 4.33 -14.36
CA ASN A 945 -34.76 3.24 -13.44
C ASN A 945 -33.69 3.16 -12.34
N GLU A 946 -34.06 2.72 -11.14
CA GLU A 946 -33.15 2.50 -10.01
C GLU A 946 -32.24 1.25 -10.18
N ALA A 947 -32.27 0.61 -11.36
CA ALA A 947 -31.51 -0.58 -11.67
C ALA A 947 -30.02 -0.26 -11.92
N VAL A 948 -29.26 -0.05 -10.84
CA VAL A 948 -27.84 0.37 -10.80
C VAL A 948 -26.95 -0.29 -11.87
N ASN A 949 -27.08 -1.60 -12.12
CA ASN A 949 -26.28 -2.30 -13.14
C ASN A 949 -26.52 -1.81 -14.59
N ALA A 950 -27.70 -1.26 -14.90
CA ALA A 950 -28.03 -0.74 -16.22
C ALA A 950 -27.11 0.43 -16.64
N TYR A 951 -26.36 1.05 -15.72
CA TYR A 951 -25.41 2.13 -16.03
C TYR A 951 -24.10 1.64 -16.68
N TYR A 952 -23.71 0.38 -16.50
CA TYR A 952 -22.44 -0.14 -17.07
C TYR A 952 -22.52 -0.32 -18.59
N LEU A 953 -23.50 -1.09 -19.08
CA LEU A 953 -23.58 -1.47 -20.49
C LEU A 953 -23.61 -0.28 -21.49
N PRO A 954 -24.36 0.82 -21.26
CA PRO A 954 -24.37 1.96 -22.18
C PRO A 954 -23.00 2.62 -22.29
N ALA A 955 -22.26 2.73 -21.19
CA ALA A 955 -20.92 3.34 -21.17
C ALA A 955 -19.86 2.43 -21.85
N HIS A 956 -19.96 1.11 -21.72
CA HIS A 956 -19.14 0.16 -22.50
C HIS A 956 -19.46 0.18 -24.01
N MET A 957 -20.74 0.41 -24.37
CA MET A 957 -21.12 0.60 -25.78
C MET A 957 -20.61 1.94 -26.34
N LEU A 958 -20.53 3.00 -25.51
CA LEU A 958 -19.96 4.29 -25.91
C LEU A 958 -18.46 4.20 -26.25
N SER A 959 -17.65 3.38 -25.56
CA SER A 959 -16.24 3.14 -25.94
C SER A 959 -16.06 2.41 -27.27
N LEU A 960 -17.10 1.75 -27.78
CA LEU A 960 -17.07 1.06 -29.07
C LEU A 960 -17.53 1.98 -30.22
N CYS A 961 -18.68 2.64 -30.08
CA CYS A 961 -19.32 3.38 -31.18
C CYS A 961 -19.84 4.79 -30.81
N GLY A 962 -19.53 5.33 -29.63
CA GLY A 962 -19.98 6.65 -29.18
C GLY A 962 -19.45 7.83 -30.01
N HIS A 963 -18.36 7.64 -30.76
CA HIS A 963 -17.84 8.62 -31.73
C HIS A 963 -18.85 8.96 -32.85
N LEU A 964 -19.80 8.06 -33.14
CA LEU A 964 -20.85 8.26 -34.16
C LEU A 964 -21.99 9.18 -33.70
N ILE A 965 -22.06 9.56 -32.42
CA ILE A 965 -23.04 10.54 -31.92
C ILE A 965 -22.68 11.92 -32.50
N ARG A 966 -23.56 12.47 -33.36
CA ARG A 966 -23.31 13.75 -34.06
C ARG A 966 -24.00 14.95 -33.43
N HIS A 967 -25.20 14.81 -32.86
CA HIS A 967 -25.98 15.99 -32.46
C HIS A 967 -25.40 16.62 -31.17
N PRO A 968 -25.14 17.95 -31.12
CA PRO A 968 -24.49 18.57 -29.97
C PRO A 968 -25.18 18.33 -28.62
N LEU A 969 -26.52 18.37 -28.59
CA LEU A 969 -27.30 18.09 -27.38
C LEU A 969 -27.21 16.62 -26.92
N GLU A 970 -27.09 15.68 -27.87
CA GLU A 970 -26.92 14.25 -27.55
C GLU A 970 -25.52 14.01 -26.98
N ARG A 971 -24.47 14.60 -27.59
CA ARG A 971 -23.10 14.60 -27.07
C ARG A 971 -23.02 15.21 -25.67
N GLU A 972 -23.62 16.38 -25.46
CA GLU A 972 -23.68 17.06 -24.16
C GLU A 972 -24.33 16.18 -23.08
N HIS A 973 -25.48 15.58 -23.38
CA HIS A 973 -26.17 14.70 -22.44
C HIS A 973 -25.48 13.34 -22.27
N THR A 974 -24.70 12.88 -23.24
CA THR A 974 -23.82 11.71 -23.10
C THR A 974 -22.72 11.98 -22.08
N ILE A 975 -22.13 13.18 -22.06
CA ILE A 975 -21.16 13.56 -21.02
C ILE A 975 -21.84 13.72 -19.65
N LYS A 976 -23.06 14.28 -19.58
CA LYS A 976 -23.86 14.31 -18.34
C LYS A 976 -24.19 12.91 -17.82
N TYR A 977 -24.50 11.98 -18.72
CA TYR A 977 -24.73 10.57 -18.40
C TYR A 977 -23.49 9.91 -17.81
N LEU A 978 -22.32 10.06 -18.44
CA LEU A 978 -21.05 9.52 -17.93
C LEU A 978 -20.67 10.12 -16.56
N ALA A 979 -20.98 11.39 -16.31
CA ALA A 979 -20.84 11.96 -14.97
C ALA A 979 -21.79 11.31 -13.92
N GLN A 980 -22.99 10.90 -14.30
CA GLN A 980 -23.88 10.13 -13.41
C GLN A 980 -23.43 8.68 -13.22
N VAL A 981 -22.77 8.06 -14.22
CA VAL A 981 -22.13 6.75 -14.06
C VAL A 981 -21.09 6.81 -12.91
N ARG A 982 -20.20 7.81 -12.90
CA ARG A 982 -19.29 8.07 -11.76
C ARG A 982 -20.05 8.16 -10.43
N ASN A 983 -21.12 8.95 -10.36
CA ASN A 983 -21.81 9.18 -9.09
C ASN A 983 -22.61 7.95 -8.58
N ILE A 984 -23.16 7.13 -9.48
CA ILE A 984 -24.11 6.05 -9.14
C ILE A 984 -23.41 4.68 -9.01
N VAL A 985 -22.51 4.35 -9.93
CA VAL A 985 -21.76 3.07 -9.93
C VAL A 985 -20.27 3.23 -9.59
N GLN A 986 -19.80 4.44 -9.24
CA GLN A 986 -18.40 4.75 -8.89
C GLN A 986 -17.36 4.47 -9.99
N TRP A 987 -17.78 3.97 -11.15
CA TRP A 987 -16.89 3.67 -12.28
C TRP A 987 -16.32 4.95 -12.90
N LYS A 988 -14.99 4.98 -13.07
CA LYS A 988 -14.22 6.18 -13.44
C LYS A 988 -14.29 6.45 -14.95
N THR A 989 -15.30 7.19 -15.40
CA THR A 989 -15.49 7.50 -16.84
C THR A 989 -14.55 8.57 -17.40
N GLY A 990 -13.49 9.00 -16.68
CA GLY A 990 -12.65 10.16 -17.02
C GLY A 990 -11.99 10.04 -18.39
N ALA A 991 -11.20 8.99 -18.58
CA ALA A 991 -10.57 8.65 -19.85
C ALA A 991 -11.58 8.54 -21.03
N LEU A 992 -12.74 7.89 -20.83
CA LEU A 992 -13.77 7.78 -21.88
C LEU A 992 -14.37 9.14 -22.26
N VAL A 993 -14.63 10.01 -21.29
CA VAL A 993 -15.11 11.39 -21.53
C VAL A 993 -14.07 12.19 -22.32
N LYS A 994 -12.77 11.99 -22.08
CA LYS A 994 -11.68 12.60 -22.85
C LYS A 994 -11.66 12.07 -24.28
N THR A 995 -11.57 10.75 -24.47
CA THR A 995 -11.51 10.11 -25.79
C THR A 995 -12.70 10.46 -26.68
N LEU A 996 -13.92 10.48 -26.14
CA LEU A 996 -15.11 10.88 -26.91
C LEU A 996 -15.05 12.35 -27.36
N LYS A 997 -14.60 13.27 -26.50
CA LYS A 997 -14.43 14.68 -26.88
C LYS A 997 -13.36 14.88 -27.95
N GLU A 998 -12.25 14.15 -27.85
CA GLU A 998 -11.16 14.16 -28.84
C GLU A 998 -11.65 13.62 -30.19
N GLN A 999 -12.31 12.45 -30.20
CA GLN A 999 -12.90 11.86 -31.40
C GLN A 999 -13.98 12.73 -32.04
N TRP A 1000 -14.84 13.37 -31.24
CA TRP A 1000 -15.84 14.31 -31.77
C TRP A 1000 -15.20 15.58 -32.33
N ALA A 1001 -14.17 16.14 -31.69
CA ALA A 1001 -13.47 17.32 -32.20
C ALA A 1001 -12.68 17.04 -33.48
N GLU A 1002 -12.06 15.85 -33.60
CA GLU A 1002 -11.44 15.37 -34.82
C GLU A 1002 -12.48 15.19 -35.94
N LEU A 1003 -13.59 14.50 -35.66
CA LEU A 1003 -14.68 14.25 -36.63
C LEU A 1003 -15.47 15.50 -37.02
N ASP A 1004 -15.38 16.58 -36.25
CA ASP A 1004 -15.95 17.90 -36.57
C ASP A 1004 -14.96 18.82 -37.33
N SER A 1005 -13.71 18.38 -37.52
CA SER A 1005 -12.66 19.11 -38.25
C SER A 1005 -12.52 18.69 -39.73
N PHE A 1006 -13.28 17.67 -40.16
CA PHE A 1006 -13.35 17.13 -41.52
C PHE A 1006 -14.64 17.54 -42.26
#